data_AF-A0A0Q6D3G3-F1
#
_entry.id   AF-A0A0Q6D3G3-F1
#
_cell.length_a   1.000
_cell.length_b   1.000
_cell.length_c   1.000
_cell.angle_alpha   90.00
_cell.angle_beta   90.00
_cell.angle_gamma   90.00
#
_symmetry.space_group_name_H-M   'P 1'
#
loop_
_entity.id
_entity.type
_entity.pdbx_description
1 polymer ?
#
loop_
_entity_poly.entity_id
_entity_poly.type
_entity_poly.pdbx_seq_one_letter_code
_entity_poly.pdbx_strand_id
1 'polypeptide(L)'
;MPPVSSSTFQADRRAGLDDRRRGARGEALLRFRAAAEAHPGDRWNRNDIALELQALDRLDEAQAEAETLAAEAPDFAPAHRTLGLIARAKGETEAALGHFERAAACDPRDLWNRHDAAVSLRTLGRTEAAASAFLAVAEGTPLAHTLRALGEIAREAGRHDEALGLLQTAARLALGDPWFQLDLATAFERLGRHGEAETVHARLRDAHPGFLPAYRRAAENAARRGDPAAACGHLEAALALAPGDLGLKTSLAETLLKLGRLDEAETRFVETLMQAPGESAAYLGLARAARLRGLPDLAAAHLKAAEAVVSSDPLARLSLSAEWLALGEPARARSLYSRLDAAPAASLPHVAELTTLVRRAEGPAAARRLVERALALQPDHPRALLLLADDHRDRGLLSEADALYDRALAAKPDLYWAFVGKAAVARGLGRPGEATRHLEAAEAIDPVEGFARIERAADLRSAGRFDEALALLAALPPGSPRRAQAALARAQIARAQGDWNEASRLFEAAARAFPAETDALVEAAEDAFRSGEDARAKALLAEAAAAGPDRPARLEAEARRALIRDEPEAALALYRRSEASDPTRLFPALASARLEITLGRTEEGLAAFDRAAERFGGRPEIVLAKIEMQRQRGLGEMADALLSKGRRVFPHHAGLRLADIHALIEAGRHDEAEAALDALPTTTLAETGRVAFARSLSHAARFDLPAAIREGETAAHQLPGDGWVLNRLIHAALLHLDLDRAGRCLADLARLEASANRLRGKSANPSQSHYGQIFDEFRLDADALAQLQAARDLPDAEALTRAAEIVREHPGSTAAAIRFFIAQRRAGRLDAAPDAVSAETAIPASIHQYWNDPEPPRDLEPLIDSWRTAHPGFAHRLWDDTSARAFLESLPDRNILLAYDRAVEPAMKADLFRLALLARHGGLYADADDRCRRSLAPLLCAGYGLVLYQEDLGSLGNNLIATRPGHPIIERARDGAVEAVLRGDGDILWLSTGPGLLTRAAAAVLAETPAMLDETLILDRPALLAHVAIHCLAAYKVTERHWSRTAFGRARPAAKSA
;
A
#
# COMPACT_ATOMS: atom_id res chain seq x y z
N MET A 1 -77.73 12.17 -71.35
CA MET A 1 -76.82 11.97 -70.21
C MET A 1 -75.70 12.98 -70.34
N PRO A 2 -75.57 13.97 -69.43
CA PRO A 2 -74.44 14.88 -69.45
C PRO A 2 -73.19 14.18 -68.90
N PRO A 3 -71.98 14.60 -69.29
CA PRO A 3 -70.74 13.99 -68.83
C PRO A 3 -70.57 14.24 -67.33
N VAL A 4 -70.37 13.19 -66.55
CA VAL A 4 -69.92 13.32 -65.15
C VAL A 4 -68.56 14.00 -65.21
N SER A 5 -68.52 15.22 -64.67
CA SER A 5 -67.45 16.17 -64.86
C SER A 5 -66.21 15.77 -64.08
N SER A 6 -65.04 16.17 -64.59
CA SER A 6 -63.73 16.02 -63.93
C SER A 6 -63.62 16.68 -62.54
N SER A 7 -64.67 17.36 -62.04
CA SER A 7 -64.67 18.01 -60.73
C SER A 7 -64.89 17.04 -59.56
N THR A 8 -65.57 15.91 -59.76
CA THR A 8 -65.81 14.90 -58.70
C THR A 8 -64.54 14.11 -58.39
N PHE A 9 -63.86 13.62 -59.42
CA PHE A 9 -62.55 12.97 -59.31
C PHE A 9 -61.50 13.84 -58.61
N GLN A 10 -61.37 15.12 -58.98
CA GLN A 10 -60.41 16.02 -58.35
C GLN A 10 -60.71 16.26 -56.86
N ALA A 11 -61.98 16.28 -56.46
CA ALA A 11 -62.38 16.43 -55.07
C ALA A 11 -62.03 15.19 -54.23
N ASP A 12 -62.39 13.99 -54.71
CA ASP A 12 -62.11 12.74 -53.98
C ASP A 12 -60.60 12.43 -53.93
N ARG A 13 -59.86 12.67 -55.03
CA ARG A 13 -58.41 12.50 -55.03
C ARG A 13 -57.73 13.49 -54.07
N ARG A 14 -58.18 14.75 -54.01
CA ARG A 14 -57.66 15.73 -53.05
C ARG A 14 -57.97 15.34 -51.61
N ALA A 15 -59.19 14.89 -51.33
CA ALA A 15 -59.57 14.38 -50.01
C ALA A 15 -58.71 13.18 -49.59
N GLY A 16 -58.46 12.22 -50.51
CA GLY A 16 -57.58 11.09 -50.24
C GLY A 16 -56.13 11.50 -49.94
N LEU A 17 -55.59 12.50 -50.64
CA LEU A 17 -54.28 13.07 -50.33
C LEU A 17 -54.23 13.79 -48.99
N ASP A 18 -55.32 14.43 -48.57
CA ASP A 18 -55.43 15.08 -47.27
C ASP A 18 -55.56 14.05 -46.13
N ASP A 19 -56.34 12.98 -46.33
CA ASP A 19 -56.46 11.84 -45.40
C ASP A 19 -55.11 11.12 -45.22
N ARG A 20 -54.39 10.90 -46.32
CA ARG A 20 -53.01 10.37 -46.31
C ARG A 20 -52.08 11.25 -45.49
N ARG A 21 -52.15 12.58 -45.67
CA ARG A 21 -51.32 13.54 -44.92
C ARG A 21 -51.63 13.54 -43.41
N ARG A 22 -52.87 13.21 -43.02
CA ARG A 22 -53.27 13.03 -41.62
C ARG A 22 -52.96 11.63 -41.05
N GLY A 23 -52.44 10.72 -41.86
CA GLY A 23 -52.16 9.33 -41.47
C GLY A 23 -53.40 8.42 -41.45
N ALA A 24 -54.56 8.88 -41.92
CA ALA A 24 -55.79 8.11 -42.00
C ALA A 24 -55.78 7.20 -43.26
N ARG A 25 -54.89 6.21 -43.27
CA ARG A 25 -54.59 5.35 -44.44
C ARG A 25 -55.81 4.59 -44.98
N GLY A 26 -56.67 4.11 -44.08
CA GLY A 26 -57.91 3.43 -44.47
C GLY A 26 -58.92 4.36 -45.17
N GLU A 27 -59.06 5.58 -44.69
CA GLU A 27 -59.95 6.59 -45.29
C GLU A 27 -59.39 7.09 -46.62
N ALA A 28 -58.07 7.30 -46.69
CA ALA A 28 -57.37 7.64 -47.92
C ALA A 28 -57.60 6.59 -49.02
N LEU A 29 -57.49 5.30 -48.67
CA LEU A 29 -57.76 4.20 -49.61
C LEU A 29 -59.19 4.24 -50.16
N LEU A 30 -60.19 4.49 -49.31
CA LEU A 30 -61.59 4.60 -49.73
C LEU A 30 -61.79 5.79 -50.70
N ARG A 31 -61.18 6.94 -50.40
CA ARG A 31 -61.24 8.14 -51.25
C ARG A 31 -60.57 7.93 -52.60
N PHE A 32 -59.42 7.26 -52.64
CA PHE A 32 -58.77 6.93 -53.90
C PHE A 32 -59.56 5.91 -54.72
N ARG A 33 -60.22 4.93 -54.09
CA ARG A 33 -61.14 4.01 -54.79
C ARG A 33 -62.36 4.73 -55.37
N ALA A 34 -62.99 5.64 -54.62
CA ALA A 34 -64.08 6.47 -55.11
C ALA A 34 -63.64 7.33 -56.31
N ALA A 35 -62.45 7.92 -56.25
CA ALA A 35 -61.86 8.65 -57.38
C ALA A 35 -61.63 7.72 -58.60
N ALA A 36 -61.24 6.45 -58.38
CA ALA A 36 -61.05 5.48 -59.45
C ALA A 36 -62.36 5.10 -60.15
N GLU A 37 -63.52 5.14 -59.47
CA GLU A 37 -64.82 4.92 -60.12
C GLU A 37 -65.15 6.01 -61.15
N ALA A 38 -64.80 7.27 -60.85
CA ALA A 38 -65.03 8.40 -61.74
C ALA A 38 -64.03 8.45 -62.92
N HIS A 39 -62.77 8.03 -62.69
CA HIS A 39 -61.75 7.93 -63.74
C HIS A 39 -60.89 6.65 -63.57
N PRO A 40 -61.37 5.49 -64.07
CA PRO A 40 -60.68 4.20 -63.89
C PRO A 40 -59.30 4.12 -64.56
N GLY A 41 -59.03 4.97 -65.56
CA GLY A 41 -57.77 5.00 -66.30
C GLY A 41 -56.68 5.89 -65.70
N ASP A 42 -56.92 6.61 -64.61
CA ASP A 42 -55.86 7.45 -64.02
C ASP A 42 -54.83 6.59 -63.27
N ARG A 43 -53.65 6.50 -63.88
CA ARG A 43 -52.49 5.72 -63.39
C ARG A 43 -51.98 6.24 -62.04
N TRP A 44 -52.06 7.54 -61.78
CA TRP A 44 -51.58 8.12 -60.52
C TRP A 44 -52.48 7.74 -59.35
N ASN A 45 -53.80 7.89 -59.51
CA ASN A 45 -54.75 7.48 -58.50
C ASN A 45 -54.72 5.96 -58.24
N ARG A 46 -54.52 5.13 -59.27
CA ARG A 46 -54.33 3.67 -59.08
C ARG A 46 -53.05 3.32 -58.32
N ASN A 47 -51.95 4.01 -58.60
CA ASN A 47 -50.73 3.85 -57.81
C ASN A 47 -50.90 4.34 -56.37
N ASP A 48 -51.69 5.40 -56.16
CA ASP A 48 -52.04 5.88 -54.83
C ASP A 48 -52.83 4.83 -54.02
N ILE A 49 -53.73 4.05 -54.67
CA ILE A 49 -54.42 2.89 -54.06
C ILE A 49 -53.40 1.82 -53.65
N ALA A 50 -52.48 1.44 -54.53
CA ALA A 50 -51.46 0.42 -54.25
C ALA A 50 -50.55 0.82 -53.07
N LEU A 51 -50.15 2.09 -52.99
CA LEU A 51 -49.36 2.62 -51.86
C LEU A 51 -50.13 2.59 -50.53
N GLU A 52 -51.43 2.90 -50.52
CA GLU A 52 -52.23 2.80 -49.31
C GLU A 52 -52.48 1.35 -48.89
N LEU A 53 -52.69 0.44 -49.84
CA LEU A 53 -52.77 -1.00 -49.56
C LEU A 53 -51.46 -1.52 -48.95
N GLN A 54 -50.31 -1.09 -49.49
CA GLN A 54 -48.99 -1.44 -48.94
C GLN A 54 -48.81 -0.89 -47.51
N ALA A 55 -49.19 0.36 -47.27
CA ALA A 55 -49.10 0.99 -45.95
C ALA A 55 -50.03 0.35 -44.90
N LEU A 56 -51.12 -0.29 -45.35
CA LEU A 56 -52.06 -1.05 -44.52
C LEU A 56 -51.69 -2.54 -44.39
N ASP A 57 -50.50 -2.94 -44.85
CA ASP A 57 -49.99 -4.32 -44.85
C ASP A 57 -50.84 -5.32 -45.66
N ARG A 58 -51.63 -4.83 -46.62
CA ARG A 58 -52.41 -5.64 -47.57
C ARG A 58 -51.58 -5.91 -48.82
N LEU A 59 -50.43 -6.57 -48.61
CA LEU A 59 -49.34 -6.63 -49.60
C LEU A 59 -49.71 -7.36 -50.89
N ASP A 60 -50.54 -8.39 -50.85
CA ASP A 60 -50.94 -9.15 -52.04
C ASP A 60 -51.89 -8.36 -52.95
N GLU A 61 -52.85 -7.64 -52.35
CA GLU A 61 -53.74 -6.74 -53.10
C GLU A 61 -52.95 -5.55 -53.67
N ALA A 62 -52.02 -5.00 -52.90
CA ALA A 62 -51.14 -3.92 -53.34
C ALA A 62 -50.27 -4.36 -54.52
N GLN A 63 -49.73 -5.58 -54.46
CA GLN A 63 -48.90 -6.16 -55.49
C GLN A 63 -49.69 -6.40 -56.77
N ALA A 64 -50.88 -7.02 -56.68
CA ALA A 64 -51.72 -7.28 -57.84
C ALA A 64 -52.11 -5.99 -58.58
N GLU A 65 -52.48 -4.93 -57.85
CA GLU A 65 -52.81 -3.63 -58.45
C GLU A 65 -51.58 -2.98 -59.10
N ALA A 66 -50.41 -3.02 -58.44
CA ALA A 66 -49.18 -2.42 -58.95
C ALA A 66 -48.57 -3.21 -60.13
N GLU A 67 -48.67 -4.55 -60.15
CA GLU A 67 -48.25 -5.40 -61.27
C GLU A 67 -49.12 -5.17 -62.50
N THR A 68 -50.45 -5.10 -62.29
CA THR A 68 -51.39 -4.77 -63.36
C THR A 68 -51.05 -3.41 -63.96
N LEU A 69 -50.81 -2.41 -63.11
CA LEU A 69 -50.45 -1.06 -63.54
C LEU A 69 -49.10 -1.02 -64.27
N ALA A 70 -48.10 -1.77 -63.81
CA ALA A 70 -46.79 -1.88 -64.46
C ALA A 70 -46.83 -2.65 -65.79
N ALA A 71 -47.78 -3.58 -65.97
CA ALA A 71 -48.00 -4.28 -67.23
C ALA A 71 -48.71 -3.41 -68.27
N GLU A 72 -49.73 -2.65 -67.86
CA GLU A 72 -50.47 -1.72 -68.73
C GLU A 72 -49.67 -0.47 -69.10
N ALA A 73 -48.78 -0.02 -68.21
CA ALA A 73 -47.91 1.13 -68.41
C ALA A 73 -46.46 0.83 -67.99
N PRO A 74 -45.69 0.11 -68.84
CA PRO A 74 -44.33 -0.31 -68.50
C PRO A 74 -43.35 0.85 -68.23
N ASP A 75 -43.62 2.04 -68.76
CA ASP A 75 -42.85 3.28 -68.60
C ASP A 75 -43.26 4.11 -67.36
N PHE A 76 -44.27 3.68 -66.61
CA PHE A 76 -44.76 4.39 -65.45
C PHE A 76 -43.93 4.06 -64.19
N ALA A 77 -42.87 4.84 -63.99
CA ALA A 77 -41.92 4.67 -62.88
C ALA A 77 -42.55 4.47 -61.48
N PRO A 78 -43.63 5.19 -61.09
CA PRO A 78 -44.25 5.01 -59.77
C PRO A 78 -44.75 3.59 -59.50
N ALA A 79 -45.26 2.87 -60.51
CA ALA A 79 -45.71 1.48 -60.33
C ALA A 79 -44.54 0.55 -59.99
N HIS A 80 -43.42 0.66 -60.72
CA HIS A 80 -42.20 -0.10 -60.40
C HIS A 80 -41.63 0.27 -59.04
N ARG A 81 -41.65 1.55 -58.66
CA ARG A 81 -41.22 1.97 -57.31
C ARG A 81 -42.10 1.35 -56.22
N THR A 82 -43.43 1.35 -56.40
CA THR A 82 -44.38 0.74 -55.47
C THR A 82 -44.16 -0.77 -55.36
N LEU A 83 -43.92 -1.48 -56.46
CA LEU A 83 -43.53 -2.90 -56.45
C LEU A 83 -42.23 -3.13 -55.66
N GLY A 84 -41.24 -2.26 -55.82
CA GLY A 84 -40.00 -2.32 -55.03
C GLY A 84 -40.24 -2.13 -53.53
N LEU A 85 -41.11 -1.20 -53.15
CA LEU A 85 -41.50 -0.99 -51.74
C LEU A 85 -42.23 -2.21 -51.16
N ILE A 86 -43.13 -2.83 -51.93
CA ILE A 86 -43.86 -4.04 -51.53
C ILE A 86 -42.89 -5.22 -51.38
N ALA A 87 -42.03 -5.47 -52.36
CA ALA A 87 -41.02 -6.53 -52.30
C ALA A 87 -40.09 -6.35 -51.09
N ARG A 88 -39.68 -5.11 -50.79
CA ARG A 88 -38.88 -4.80 -49.59
C ARG A 88 -39.65 -5.09 -48.29
N ALA A 89 -40.94 -4.79 -48.24
CA ALA A 89 -41.79 -5.12 -47.08
C ALA A 89 -41.96 -6.64 -46.89
N LYS A 90 -41.96 -7.42 -47.98
CA LYS A 90 -41.96 -8.90 -47.96
C LYS A 90 -40.59 -9.52 -47.63
N GLY A 91 -39.54 -8.72 -47.53
CA GLY A 91 -38.15 -9.20 -47.32
C GLY A 91 -37.46 -9.71 -48.60
N GLU A 92 -38.06 -9.51 -49.77
CA GLU A 92 -37.57 -9.96 -51.08
C GLU A 92 -36.61 -8.91 -51.68
N THR A 93 -35.49 -8.68 -51.01
CA THR A 93 -34.58 -7.55 -51.28
C THR A 93 -34.01 -7.52 -52.70
N GLU A 94 -33.81 -8.69 -53.34
CA GLU A 94 -33.33 -8.75 -54.73
C GLU A 94 -34.41 -8.38 -55.75
N ALA A 95 -35.65 -8.79 -55.52
CA ALA A 95 -36.78 -8.35 -56.33
C ALA A 95 -37.00 -6.84 -56.16
N ALA A 96 -36.88 -6.34 -54.92
CA ALA A 96 -36.96 -4.92 -54.63
C ALA A 96 -35.91 -4.11 -55.40
N LEU A 97 -34.64 -4.55 -55.40
CA LEU A 97 -33.57 -3.92 -56.16
C LEU A 97 -33.92 -3.83 -57.66
N GLY A 98 -34.34 -4.94 -58.27
CA GLY A 98 -34.70 -4.97 -59.69
C GLY A 98 -35.87 -4.04 -60.03
N HIS A 99 -36.87 -3.93 -59.14
CA HIS A 99 -37.98 -2.99 -59.33
C HIS A 99 -37.56 -1.52 -59.16
N PHE A 100 -36.69 -1.20 -58.19
CA PHE A 100 -36.17 0.17 -58.03
C PHE A 100 -35.24 0.59 -59.17
N GLU A 101 -34.42 -0.32 -59.71
CA GLU A 101 -33.58 -0.06 -60.89
C GLU A 101 -34.45 0.22 -62.13
N ARG A 102 -35.53 -0.56 -62.32
CA ARG A 102 -36.51 -0.30 -63.38
C ARG A 102 -37.22 1.05 -63.19
N ALA A 103 -37.63 1.39 -61.97
CA ALA A 103 -38.21 2.70 -61.66
C ALA A 103 -37.23 3.85 -61.97
N ALA A 104 -35.94 3.68 -61.61
CA ALA A 104 -34.89 4.65 -61.90
C ALA A 104 -34.58 4.79 -63.39
N ALA A 105 -34.72 3.72 -64.18
CA ALA A 105 -34.58 3.76 -65.63
C ALA A 105 -35.76 4.47 -66.30
N CYS A 106 -36.99 4.29 -65.80
CA CYS A 106 -38.20 4.93 -66.31
C CYS A 106 -38.26 6.44 -65.98
N ASP A 107 -37.85 6.86 -64.79
CA ASP A 107 -37.70 8.28 -64.43
C ASP A 107 -36.33 8.56 -63.79
N PRO A 108 -35.32 8.88 -64.61
CA PRO A 108 -33.97 9.19 -64.11
C PRO A 108 -33.90 10.43 -63.22
N ARG A 109 -34.92 11.32 -63.22
CA ARG A 109 -34.91 12.57 -62.44
C ARG A 109 -35.35 12.37 -61.00
N ASP A 110 -36.13 11.32 -60.71
CA ASP A 110 -36.52 11.00 -59.34
C ASP A 110 -35.37 10.28 -58.61
N LEU A 111 -34.68 11.05 -57.78
CA LEU A 111 -33.54 10.58 -57.00
C LEU A 111 -33.91 9.52 -55.97
N TRP A 112 -35.19 9.44 -55.55
CA TRP A 112 -35.63 8.44 -54.58
C TRP A 112 -35.57 7.03 -55.15
N ASN A 113 -35.80 6.84 -56.45
CA ASN A 113 -35.68 5.52 -57.09
C ASN A 113 -34.24 4.99 -57.03
N ARG A 114 -33.27 5.85 -57.35
CA ARG A 114 -31.84 5.51 -57.28
C ARG A 114 -31.37 5.32 -55.84
N HIS A 115 -31.88 6.13 -54.89
CA HIS A 115 -31.61 5.97 -53.47
C HIS A 115 -32.16 4.63 -52.93
N ASP A 116 -33.41 4.29 -53.23
CA ASP A 116 -34.04 3.04 -52.77
C ASP A 116 -33.36 1.79 -53.38
N ALA A 117 -32.86 1.87 -54.62
CA ALA A 117 -32.00 0.84 -55.22
C ALA A 117 -30.67 0.70 -54.44
N ALA A 118 -30.00 1.81 -54.12
CA ALA A 118 -28.76 1.81 -53.34
C ALA A 118 -28.96 1.28 -51.90
N VAL A 119 -30.09 1.57 -51.25
CA VAL A 119 -30.46 0.97 -49.95
C VAL A 119 -30.62 -0.55 -50.06
N SER A 120 -31.22 -1.02 -51.15
CA SER A 120 -31.39 -2.45 -51.39
C SER A 120 -30.04 -3.15 -51.60
N LEU A 121 -29.12 -2.54 -52.37
CA LEU A 121 -27.72 -3.02 -52.52
C LEU A 121 -27.00 -3.15 -51.17
N ARG A 122 -27.16 -2.16 -50.27
CA ARG A 122 -26.55 -2.19 -48.93
C ARG A 122 -27.14 -3.31 -48.07
N THR A 123 -28.45 -3.50 -48.12
CA THR A 123 -29.15 -4.56 -47.36
C THR A 123 -28.71 -5.96 -47.79
N LEU A 124 -28.32 -6.13 -49.06
CA LEU A 124 -27.75 -7.35 -49.63
C LEU A 124 -26.26 -7.56 -49.32
N GLY A 125 -25.64 -6.66 -48.55
CA GLY A 125 -24.21 -6.69 -48.24
C GLY A 125 -23.30 -6.26 -49.38
N ARG A 126 -23.83 -5.73 -50.49
CA ARG A 126 -23.07 -5.21 -51.63
C ARG A 126 -22.60 -3.77 -51.37
N THR A 127 -21.84 -3.57 -50.30
CA THR A 127 -21.53 -2.24 -49.73
C THR A 127 -20.79 -1.31 -50.68
N GLU A 128 -19.85 -1.80 -51.49
CA GLU A 128 -19.13 -0.97 -52.47
C GLU A 128 -20.04 -0.48 -53.59
N ALA A 129 -20.89 -1.36 -54.13
CA ALA A 129 -21.87 -1.01 -55.14
C ALA A 129 -22.91 -0.01 -54.58
N ALA A 130 -23.35 -0.21 -53.34
CA ALA A 130 -24.25 0.71 -52.65
C ALA A 130 -23.60 2.09 -52.46
N ALA A 131 -22.34 2.15 -52.01
CA ALA A 131 -21.60 3.40 -51.84
C ALA A 131 -21.46 4.16 -53.17
N SER A 132 -21.10 3.46 -54.25
CA SER A 132 -21.02 4.06 -55.59
C SER A 132 -22.38 4.58 -56.07
N ALA A 133 -23.46 3.83 -55.84
CA ALA A 133 -24.80 4.23 -56.22
C ALA A 133 -25.29 5.46 -55.40
N PHE A 134 -25.00 5.50 -54.09
CA PHE A 134 -25.30 6.67 -53.27
C PHE A 134 -24.46 7.89 -53.66
N LEU A 135 -23.17 7.73 -53.99
CA LEU A 135 -22.31 8.82 -54.48
C LEU A 135 -22.87 9.43 -55.77
N ALA A 136 -23.29 8.60 -56.73
CA ALA A 136 -23.91 9.07 -57.97
C ALA A 136 -25.23 9.84 -57.74
N VAL A 137 -25.96 9.53 -56.66
CA VAL A 137 -27.13 10.33 -56.24
C VAL A 137 -26.70 11.65 -55.58
N ALA A 138 -25.61 11.64 -54.82
CA ALA A 138 -25.10 12.80 -54.09
C ALA A 138 -24.40 13.86 -54.98
N GLU A 139 -23.80 13.47 -56.11
CA GLU A 139 -23.13 14.39 -57.06
C GLU A 139 -24.09 15.38 -57.75
N GLY A 140 -25.39 15.07 -57.80
CA GLY A 140 -26.43 15.94 -58.35
C GLY A 140 -27.03 16.88 -57.30
N THR A 141 -28.32 16.70 -56.98
CA THR A 141 -28.97 17.36 -55.83
C THR A 141 -29.03 16.37 -54.67
N PRO A 142 -28.15 16.47 -53.66
CA PRO A 142 -28.05 15.44 -52.64
C PRO A 142 -29.33 15.36 -51.80
N LEU A 143 -29.88 14.14 -51.65
CA LEU A 143 -30.91 13.86 -50.64
C LEU A 143 -30.24 13.73 -49.27
N ALA A 144 -30.85 14.28 -48.22
CA ALA A 144 -30.35 14.12 -46.84
C ALA A 144 -30.15 12.64 -46.46
N HIS A 145 -31.08 11.77 -46.88
CA HIS A 145 -31.04 10.33 -46.63
C HIS A 145 -29.87 9.63 -47.34
N THR A 146 -29.53 10.04 -48.57
CA THR A 146 -28.34 9.56 -49.29
C THR A 146 -27.06 9.91 -48.54
N LEU A 147 -26.94 11.17 -48.09
CA LEU A 147 -25.76 11.62 -47.35
C LEU A 147 -25.64 10.94 -45.98
N ARG A 148 -26.76 10.70 -45.30
CA ARG A 148 -26.79 9.90 -44.07
C ARG A 148 -26.33 8.46 -44.32
N ALA A 149 -26.80 7.81 -45.37
CA ALA A 149 -26.38 6.46 -45.72
C ALA A 149 -24.89 6.37 -46.07
N LEU A 150 -24.35 7.35 -46.81
CA LEU A 150 -22.90 7.45 -47.06
C LEU A 150 -22.12 7.68 -45.77
N GLY A 151 -22.63 8.53 -44.87
CA GLY A 151 -22.03 8.77 -43.56
C GLY A 151 -22.01 7.52 -42.68
N GLU A 152 -23.08 6.72 -42.70
CA GLU A 152 -23.14 5.42 -42.01
C GLU A 152 -22.12 4.43 -42.58
N ILE A 153 -22.00 4.33 -43.91
CA ILE A 153 -21.00 3.48 -44.58
C ILE A 153 -19.57 3.94 -44.24
N ALA A 154 -19.29 5.25 -44.27
CA ALA A 154 -17.99 5.79 -43.88
C ALA A 154 -17.67 5.50 -42.40
N ARG A 155 -18.67 5.59 -41.52
CA ARG A 155 -18.55 5.27 -40.09
C ARG A 155 -18.26 3.79 -39.86
N GLU A 156 -18.95 2.89 -40.55
CA GLU A 156 -18.71 1.44 -40.49
C GLU A 156 -17.31 1.06 -40.99
N ALA A 157 -16.79 1.80 -41.97
CA ALA A 157 -15.42 1.67 -42.48
C ALA A 157 -14.34 2.35 -41.62
N GLY A 158 -14.68 2.93 -40.45
CA GLY A 158 -13.73 3.61 -39.55
C GLY A 158 -13.28 5.00 -40.02
N ARG A 159 -13.82 5.54 -41.11
CA ARG A 159 -13.51 6.87 -41.66
C ARG A 159 -14.34 7.96 -40.97
N HIS A 160 -14.02 8.21 -39.70
CA HIS A 160 -14.87 9.03 -38.82
C HIS A 160 -14.99 10.51 -39.22
N ASP A 161 -13.94 11.14 -39.74
CA ASP A 161 -13.99 12.54 -40.20
C ASP A 161 -14.84 12.73 -41.45
N GLU A 162 -14.75 11.79 -42.40
CA GLU A 162 -15.58 11.77 -43.60
C GLU A 162 -17.06 11.56 -43.24
N ALA A 163 -17.33 10.61 -42.33
CA ALA A 163 -18.67 10.38 -41.80
C ALA A 163 -19.25 11.64 -41.16
N LEU A 164 -18.46 12.39 -40.38
CA LEU A 164 -18.89 13.64 -39.77
C LEU A 164 -19.29 14.67 -40.82
N GLY A 165 -18.46 14.90 -41.85
CA GLY A 165 -18.76 15.88 -42.91
C GLY A 165 -20.05 15.56 -43.69
N LEU A 166 -20.27 14.27 -43.97
CA LEU A 166 -21.48 13.78 -44.65
C LEU A 166 -22.73 13.98 -43.76
N LEU A 167 -22.66 13.58 -42.49
CA LEU A 167 -23.77 13.72 -41.54
C LEU A 167 -24.10 15.17 -41.20
N GLN A 168 -23.08 16.05 -41.12
CA GLN A 168 -23.27 17.49 -40.97
C GLN A 168 -24.06 18.09 -42.14
N THR A 169 -23.78 17.63 -43.35
CA THR A 169 -24.46 18.10 -44.55
C THR A 169 -25.88 17.52 -44.63
N ALA A 170 -26.06 16.24 -44.29
CA ALA A 170 -27.37 15.61 -44.18
C ALA A 170 -28.28 16.36 -43.18
N ALA A 171 -27.75 16.68 -41.99
CA ALA A 171 -28.46 17.39 -40.94
C ALA A 171 -28.83 18.84 -41.31
N ARG A 172 -28.02 19.51 -42.16
CA ARG A 172 -28.35 20.83 -42.72
C ARG A 172 -29.47 20.79 -43.76
N LEU A 173 -29.59 19.70 -44.51
CA LEU A 173 -30.64 19.52 -45.51
C LEU A 173 -31.98 19.10 -44.88
N ALA A 174 -31.96 18.43 -43.73
CA ALA A 174 -33.14 17.95 -43.00
C ALA A 174 -33.23 18.56 -41.59
N LEU A 175 -33.26 19.89 -41.49
CA LEU A 175 -33.24 20.62 -40.20
C LEU A 175 -34.39 20.27 -39.24
N GLY A 176 -35.53 19.80 -39.75
CA GLY A 176 -36.72 19.50 -38.95
C GLY A 176 -36.82 18.06 -38.44
N ASP A 177 -35.92 17.16 -38.85
CA ASP A 177 -35.94 15.76 -38.42
C ASP A 177 -34.85 15.50 -37.36
N PRO A 178 -35.24 15.17 -36.11
CA PRO A 178 -34.30 15.01 -35.00
C PRO A 178 -33.33 13.83 -35.19
N TRP A 179 -33.65 12.84 -36.04
CA TRP A 179 -32.76 11.69 -36.24
C TRP A 179 -31.43 12.08 -36.90
N PHE A 180 -31.45 13.01 -37.86
CA PHE A 180 -30.21 13.47 -38.51
C PHE A 180 -29.29 14.25 -37.56
N GLN A 181 -29.88 15.01 -36.64
CA GLN A 181 -29.12 15.71 -35.59
C GLN A 181 -28.56 14.71 -34.55
N LEU A 182 -29.29 13.62 -34.25
CA LEU A 182 -28.80 12.57 -33.35
C LEU A 182 -27.62 11.82 -33.95
N ASP A 183 -27.68 11.49 -35.25
CA ASP A 183 -26.57 10.84 -35.96
C ASP A 183 -25.33 11.74 -35.98
N LEU A 184 -25.53 13.05 -36.20
CA LEU A 184 -24.47 14.05 -36.11
C LEU A 184 -23.84 14.11 -34.71
N ALA A 185 -24.66 14.14 -33.65
CA ALA A 185 -24.16 14.13 -32.27
C ALA A 185 -23.35 12.85 -31.97
N THR A 186 -23.82 11.70 -32.46
CA THR A 186 -23.14 10.40 -32.32
C THR A 186 -21.79 10.39 -33.06
N ALA A 187 -21.70 11.04 -34.22
CA ALA A 187 -20.44 11.19 -34.96
C ALA A 187 -19.42 12.04 -34.19
N PHE A 188 -19.85 13.15 -33.58
CA PHE A 188 -18.99 13.96 -32.70
C PHE A 188 -18.47 13.15 -31.50
N GLU A 189 -19.31 12.32 -30.87
CA GLU A 189 -18.90 11.46 -29.75
C GLU A 189 -17.81 10.45 -30.14
N ARG A 190 -17.91 9.85 -31.33
CA ARG A 190 -16.92 8.89 -31.84
C ARG A 190 -15.54 9.52 -32.08
N LEU A 191 -15.51 10.81 -32.39
CA LEU A 191 -14.28 11.60 -32.57
C LEU A 191 -13.76 12.21 -31.25
N GLY A 192 -14.39 11.92 -30.11
CA GLY A 192 -14.03 12.51 -28.82
C GLY A 192 -14.40 14.00 -28.68
N ARG A 193 -15.17 14.56 -29.62
CA ARG A 193 -15.60 15.98 -29.65
C ARG A 193 -16.86 16.19 -28.79
N HIS A 194 -16.74 15.88 -27.50
CA HIS A 194 -17.88 15.78 -26.58
C HIS A 194 -18.65 17.09 -26.37
N GLY A 195 -17.98 18.25 -26.38
CA GLY A 195 -18.64 19.55 -26.20
C GLY A 195 -19.57 19.93 -27.36
N GLU A 196 -19.21 19.54 -28.59
CA GLU A 196 -20.05 19.76 -29.77
C GLU A 196 -21.23 18.79 -29.80
N ALA A 197 -21.00 17.52 -29.46
CA ALA A 197 -22.08 16.56 -29.27
C ALA A 197 -23.11 17.04 -28.23
N GLU A 198 -22.66 17.57 -27.09
CA GLU A 198 -23.53 18.09 -26.04
C GLU A 198 -24.35 19.30 -26.51
N THR A 199 -23.76 20.18 -27.32
CA THR A 199 -24.47 21.32 -27.91
C THR A 199 -25.59 20.85 -28.84
N VAL A 200 -25.33 19.81 -29.65
CA VAL A 200 -26.35 19.23 -30.54
C VAL A 200 -27.44 18.52 -29.74
N HIS A 201 -27.07 17.74 -28.71
CA HIS A 201 -28.03 17.09 -27.81
C HIS A 201 -28.90 18.09 -27.04
N ALA A 202 -28.34 19.22 -26.60
CA ALA A 202 -29.10 20.28 -25.94
C ALA A 202 -30.14 20.89 -26.87
N ARG A 203 -29.73 21.28 -28.08
CA ARG A 203 -30.64 21.80 -29.12
C ARG A 203 -31.74 20.80 -29.48
N LEU A 204 -31.39 19.51 -29.55
CA LEU A 204 -32.35 18.44 -29.81
C LEU A 204 -33.44 18.36 -28.74
N ARG A 205 -33.08 18.46 -27.46
CA ARG A 205 -34.06 18.46 -26.37
C ARG A 205 -34.94 19.71 -26.37
N ASP A 206 -34.35 20.88 -26.65
CA ASP A 206 -35.08 22.15 -26.68
C ASP A 206 -36.07 22.20 -27.85
N ALA A 207 -35.66 21.75 -29.04
CA ALA A 207 -36.49 21.73 -30.24
C ALA A 207 -37.49 20.56 -30.26
N HIS A 208 -37.14 19.43 -29.62
CA HIS A 208 -37.96 18.22 -29.60
C HIS A 208 -38.07 17.61 -28.18
N PRO A 209 -38.85 18.21 -27.26
CA PRO A 209 -38.96 17.75 -25.86
C PRO A 209 -39.51 16.32 -25.69
N GLY A 210 -40.19 15.76 -26.70
CA GLY A 210 -40.70 14.39 -26.69
C GLY A 210 -39.72 13.33 -27.25
N PHE A 211 -38.50 13.72 -27.65
CA PHE A 211 -37.58 12.82 -28.33
C PHE A 211 -36.70 12.04 -27.33
N LEU A 212 -37.21 10.88 -26.88
CA LEU A 212 -36.56 9.99 -25.89
C LEU A 212 -35.06 9.72 -26.14
N PRO A 213 -34.58 9.43 -27.37
CA PRO A 213 -33.16 9.14 -27.60
C PRO A 213 -32.21 10.27 -27.16
N ALA A 214 -32.61 11.53 -27.26
CA ALA A 214 -31.78 12.66 -26.82
C ALA A 214 -31.57 12.67 -25.30
N TYR A 215 -32.58 12.31 -24.52
CA TYR A 215 -32.48 12.21 -23.06
C TYR A 215 -31.62 11.00 -22.62
N ARG A 216 -31.73 9.85 -23.31
CA ARG A 216 -30.88 8.68 -23.05
C ARG A 216 -29.40 8.99 -23.27
N ARG A 217 -29.06 9.60 -24.40
CA ARG A 217 -27.68 10.00 -24.72
C ARG A 217 -27.15 11.04 -23.74
N ALA A 218 -27.98 12.00 -23.33
CA ALA A 218 -27.61 12.99 -22.33
C ALA A 218 -27.26 12.34 -20.97
N ALA A 219 -28.07 11.37 -20.53
CA ALA A 219 -27.79 10.59 -19.33
C ALA A 219 -26.47 9.81 -19.43
N GLU A 220 -26.24 9.10 -20.54
CA GLU A 220 -25.01 8.36 -20.79
C GLU A 220 -23.78 9.27 -20.76
N ASN A 221 -23.86 10.45 -21.37
CA ASN A 221 -22.77 11.41 -21.42
C ASN A 221 -22.49 12.01 -20.02
N ALA A 222 -23.53 12.43 -19.30
CA ALA A 222 -23.39 12.88 -17.91
C ALA A 222 -22.75 11.82 -17.01
N ALA A 223 -23.16 10.55 -17.16
CA ALA A 223 -22.55 9.44 -16.42
C ALA A 223 -21.06 9.24 -16.74
N ARG A 224 -20.64 9.38 -18.00
CA ARG A 224 -19.22 9.30 -18.40
C ARG A 224 -18.37 10.44 -17.82
N ARG A 225 -18.94 11.64 -17.68
CA ARG A 225 -18.27 12.79 -17.05
C ARG A 225 -18.18 12.68 -15.53
N GLY A 226 -18.78 11.63 -14.93
CA GLY A 226 -18.85 11.51 -13.49
C GLY A 226 -19.81 12.53 -12.85
N ASP A 227 -20.83 12.97 -13.59
CA ASP A 227 -21.92 13.81 -13.06
C ASP A 227 -23.20 12.96 -12.92
N PRO A 228 -23.32 12.18 -11.82
CA PRO A 228 -24.51 11.36 -11.60
C PRO A 228 -25.76 12.20 -11.33
N ALA A 229 -25.63 13.48 -10.93
CA ALA A 229 -26.79 14.35 -10.67
C ALA A 229 -27.46 14.75 -11.99
N ALA A 230 -26.67 15.21 -12.98
CA ALA A 230 -27.19 15.49 -14.32
C ALA A 230 -27.70 14.22 -14.99
N ALA A 231 -27.01 13.08 -14.83
CA ALA A 231 -27.47 11.79 -15.36
C ALA A 231 -28.82 11.39 -14.79
N CYS A 232 -29.04 11.58 -13.48
CA CYS A 232 -30.31 11.31 -12.80
C CYS A 232 -31.44 12.12 -13.41
N GLY A 233 -31.27 13.45 -13.57
CA GLY A 233 -32.29 14.32 -14.16
C GLY A 233 -32.65 13.94 -15.60
N HIS A 234 -31.66 13.55 -16.41
CA HIS A 234 -31.91 13.08 -17.77
C HIS A 234 -32.64 11.73 -17.82
N LEU A 235 -32.32 10.80 -16.90
CA LEU A 235 -32.99 9.51 -16.79
C LEU A 235 -34.42 9.66 -16.29
N GLU A 236 -34.69 10.57 -15.36
CA GLU A 236 -36.05 10.90 -14.90
C GLU A 236 -36.90 11.45 -16.05
N ALA A 237 -36.36 12.38 -16.84
CA ALA A 237 -37.03 12.90 -18.03
C ALA A 237 -37.27 11.82 -19.10
N ALA A 238 -36.29 10.95 -19.33
CA ALA A 238 -36.44 9.81 -20.24
C ALA A 238 -37.51 8.83 -19.76
N LEU A 239 -37.55 8.54 -18.47
CA LEU A 239 -38.54 7.64 -17.88
C LEU A 239 -39.95 8.25 -17.87
N ALA A 240 -40.08 9.58 -17.78
CA ALA A 240 -41.37 10.27 -17.93
C ALA A 240 -41.96 10.08 -19.35
N LEU A 241 -41.10 10.03 -20.38
CA LEU A 241 -41.50 9.75 -21.76
C LEU A 241 -41.78 8.26 -22.01
N ALA A 242 -41.13 7.36 -21.27
CA ALA A 242 -41.30 5.92 -21.38
C ALA A 242 -41.39 5.21 -20.00
N PRO A 243 -42.51 5.33 -19.26
CA PRO A 243 -42.61 4.87 -17.87
C PRO A 243 -42.45 3.35 -17.66
N GLY A 244 -42.61 2.56 -18.73
CA GLY A 244 -42.48 1.10 -18.72
C GLY A 244 -41.08 0.57 -19.05
N ASP A 245 -40.11 1.42 -19.42
CA ASP A 245 -38.77 0.96 -19.81
C ASP A 245 -37.96 0.51 -18.58
N LEU A 246 -37.85 -0.81 -18.41
CA LEU A 246 -37.11 -1.44 -17.30
C LEU A 246 -35.61 -1.11 -17.32
N GLY A 247 -35.04 -0.89 -18.50
CA GLY A 247 -33.64 -0.50 -18.66
C GLY A 247 -33.39 0.89 -18.09
N LEU A 248 -34.29 1.85 -18.36
CA LEU A 248 -34.22 3.20 -17.78
C LEU A 248 -34.43 3.20 -16.28
N LYS A 249 -35.35 2.38 -15.75
CA LYS A 249 -35.54 2.23 -14.30
C LYS A 249 -34.28 1.69 -13.62
N THR A 250 -33.65 0.68 -14.21
CA THR A 250 -32.42 0.09 -13.69
C THR A 250 -31.25 1.07 -13.75
N SER A 251 -31.05 1.77 -14.88
CA SER A 251 -30.01 2.81 -14.99
C SER A 251 -30.24 3.99 -14.03
N LEU A 252 -31.50 4.38 -13.80
CA LEU A 252 -31.84 5.41 -12.81
C LEU A 252 -31.53 4.92 -11.39
N ALA A 253 -31.92 3.70 -11.04
CA ALA A 253 -31.62 3.09 -9.74
C ALA A 253 -30.11 3.02 -9.47
N GLU A 254 -29.31 2.60 -10.46
CA GLU A 254 -27.85 2.59 -10.35
C GLU A 254 -27.26 3.99 -10.18
N THR A 255 -27.83 4.99 -10.84
CA THR A 255 -27.40 6.39 -10.70
C THR A 255 -27.76 6.95 -9.33
N LEU A 256 -28.93 6.59 -8.80
CA LEU A 256 -29.37 6.95 -7.44
C LEU A 256 -28.48 6.32 -6.36
N LEU A 257 -28.02 5.07 -6.55
CA LEU A 257 -27.01 4.46 -5.67
C LEU A 257 -25.71 5.28 -5.65
N LYS A 258 -25.22 5.73 -6.80
CA LYS A 258 -24.01 6.57 -6.89
C LYS A 258 -24.20 7.92 -6.19
N LEU A 259 -25.42 8.45 -6.15
CA LEU A 259 -25.78 9.67 -5.42
C LEU A 259 -25.99 9.45 -3.92
N GLY A 260 -25.95 8.21 -3.42
CA GLY A 260 -26.26 7.88 -2.04
C GLY A 260 -27.76 7.96 -1.69
N ARG A 261 -28.63 8.13 -2.68
CA ARG A 261 -30.10 8.15 -2.52
C ARG A 261 -30.64 6.71 -2.48
N LEU A 262 -30.26 5.99 -1.43
CA LEU A 262 -30.44 4.53 -1.32
C LEU A 262 -31.92 4.12 -1.32
N ASP A 263 -32.79 4.84 -0.60
CA ASP A 263 -34.22 4.51 -0.49
C ASP A 263 -34.92 4.56 -1.86
N GLU A 264 -34.60 5.58 -2.65
CA GLU A 264 -35.16 5.76 -3.99
C GLU A 264 -34.60 4.72 -4.96
N ALA A 265 -33.31 4.41 -4.88
CA ALA A 265 -32.69 3.37 -5.69
C ALA A 265 -33.34 2.00 -5.45
N GLU A 266 -33.53 1.62 -4.17
CA GLU A 266 -34.19 0.37 -3.82
C GLU A 266 -35.63 0.33 -4.30
N THR A 267 -36.37 1.42 -4.16
CA THR A 267 -37.74 1.53 -4.68
C THR A 267 -37.77 1.23 -6.18
N ARG A 268 -36.84 1.81 -6.96
CA ARG A 268 -36.75 1.55 -8.41
C ARG A 268 -36.34 0.12 -8.75
N PHE A 269 -35.42 -0.50 -8.00
CA PHE A 269 -35.08 -1.91 -8.20
C PHE A 269 -36.24 -2.85 -7.84
N VAL A 270 -36.99 -2.56 -6.77
CA VAL A 270 -38.18 -3.34 -6.40
C VAL A 270 -39.29 -3.18 -7.44
N GLU A 271 -39.56 -1.96 -7.93
CA GLU A 271 -40.49 -1.72 -9.03
C GLU A 271 -40.11 -2.52 -10.29
N THR A 272 -38.80 -2.61 -10.58
CA THR A 272 -38.28 -3.42 -11.69
C THR A 272 -38.57 -4.90 -11.48
N LEU A 273 -38.31 -5.42 -10.27
CA LEU A 273 -38.58 -6.82 -9.92
C LEU A 273 -40.06 -7.18 -9.86
N MET A 274 -40.93 -6.24 -9.48
CA MET A 274 -42.39 -6.44 -9.53
C MET A 274 -42.88 -6.66 -10.96
N GLN A 275 -42.22 -6.03 -11.94
CA GLN A 275 -42.57 -6.15 -13.36
C GLN A 275 -41.83 -7.32 -14.03
N ALA A 276 -40.59 -7.57 -13.62
CA ALA A 276 -39.74 -8.64 -14.12
C ALA A 276 -38.98 -9.32 -12.97
N PRO A 277 -39.58 -10.32 -12.31
CA PRO A 277 -38.91 -11.07 -11.23
C PRO A 277 -37.64 -11.82 -11.68
N GLY A 278 -37.48 -12.01 -13.00
CA GLY A 278 -36.33 -12.64 -13.64
C GLY A 278 -35.08 -11.75 -13.76
N GLU A 279 -35.15 -10.48 -13.36
CA GLU A 279 -34.09 -9.51 -13.63
C GLU A 279 -32.95 -9.58 -12.60
N SER A 280 -31.89 -10.34 -12.91
CA SER A 280 -30.71 -10.49 -12.04
C SER A 280 -30.05 -9.15 -11.71
N ALA A 281 -29.99 -8.21 -12.66
CA ALA A 281 -29.36 -6.90 -12.46
C ALA A 281 -30.00 -6.10 -11.31
N ALA A 282 -31.31 -6.22 -11.12
CA ALA A 282 -32.02 -5.55 -10.03
C ALA A 282 -31.68 -6.16 -8.66
N TYR A 283 -31.55 -7.48 -8.56
CA TYR A 283 -31.06 -8.14 -7.34
C TYR A 283 -29.61 -7.77 -7.02
N LEU A 284 -28.73 -7.69 -8.03
CA LEU A 284 -27.35 -7.22 -7.87
C LEU A 284 -27.30 -5.76 -7.37
N GLY A 285 -28.23 -4.92 -7.84
CA GLY A 285 -28.40 -3.53 -7.39
C GLY A 285 -28.86 -3.44 -5.94
N LEU A 286 -29.87 -4.22 -5.55
CA LEU A 286 -30.34 -4.31 -4.16
C LEU A 286 -29.26 -4.83 -3.22
N ALA A 287 -28.44 -5.81 -3.65
CA ALA A 287 -27.30 -6.27 -2.88
C ALA A 287 -26.27 -5.16 -2.61
N ARG A 288 -25.97 -4.33 -3.62
CA ARG A 288 -25.10 -3.15 -3.47
C ARG A 288 -25.72 -2.13 -2.50
N ALA A 289 -27.02 -1.88 -2.58
CA ALA A 289 -27.74 -0.98 -1.67
C ALA A 289 -27.65 -1.47 -0.21
N ALA A 290 -27.97 -2.75 0.02
CA ALA A 290 -27.88 -3.38 1.34
C ALA A 290 -26.46 -3.32 1.92
N ARG A 291 -25.44 -3.53 1.08
CA ARG A 291 -24.04 -3.40 1.48
C ARG A 291 -23.67 -1.96 1.86
N LEU A 292 -24.12 -0.96 1.11
CA LEU A 292 -23.90 0.45 1.44
C LEU A 292 -24.60 0.86 2.75
N ARG A 293 -25.66 0.16 3.15
CA ARG A 293 -26.30 0.30 4.47
C ARG A 293 -25.65 -0.51 5.59
N GLY A 294 -24.62 -1.30 5.30
CA GLY A 294 -23.97 -2.17 6.28
C GLY A 294 -24.81 -3.38 6.68
N LEU A 295 -25.64 -3.91 5.77
CA LEU A 295 -26.48 -5.09 5.98
C LEU A 295 -25.97 -6.28 5.13
N PRO A 296 -24.86 -6.93 5.51
CA PRO A 296 -24.20 -7.94 4.67
C PRO A 296 -25.03 -9.22 4.49
N ASP A 297 -25.82 -9.62 5.49
CA ASP A 297 -26.71 -10.78 5.37
C ASP A 297 -27.82 -10.56 4.33
N LEU A 298 -28.37 -9.34 4.29
CA LEU A 298 -29.36 -8.94 3.30
C LEU A 298 -28.73 -8.85 1.90
N ALA A 299 -27.51 -8.33 1.80
CA ALA A 299 -26.75 -8.32 0.56
C ALA A 299 -26.54 -9.77 0.04
N ALA A 300 -26.12 -10.69 0.91
CA ALA A 300 -25.97 -12.10 0.56
C ALA A 300 -27.30 -12.75 0.13
N ALA A 301 -28.42 -12.39 0.76
CA ALA A 301 -29.75 -12.87 0.37
C ALA A 301 -30.14 -12.41 -1.05
N HIS A 302 -29.94 -11.13 -1.38
CA HIS A 302 -30.19 -10.62 -2.73
C HIS A 302 -29.27 -11.27 -3.77
N LEU A 303 -27.99 -11.48 -3.44
CA LEU A 303 -27.04 -12.15 -4.33
C LEU A 303 -27.38 -13.64 -4.56
N LYS A 304 -27.89 -14.34 -3.54
CA LYS A 304 -28.46 -15.69 -3.70
C LYS A 304 -29.67 -15.68 -4.63
N ALA A 305 -30.56 -14.69 -4.51
CA ALA A 305 -31.70 -14.55 -5.39
C ALA A 305 -31.25 -14.31 -6.84
N ALA A 306 -30.26 -13.45 -7.06
CA ALA A 306 -29.65 -13.23 -8.37
C ALA A 306 -29.11 -14.54 -8.99
N GLU A 307 -28.37 -15.34 -8.22
CA GLU A 307 -27.84 -16.64 -8.69
C GLU A 307 -28.95 -17.69 -8.89
N ALA A 308 -30.01 -17.68 -8.10
CA ALA A 308 -31.13 -18.62 -8.26
C ALA A 308 -31.96 -18.33 -9.52
N VAL A 309 -32.19 -17.05 -9.82
CA VAL A 309 -32.96 -16.61 -10.99
C VAL A 309 -32.20 -16.87 -12.29
N VAL A 310 -30.88 -16.66 -12.29
CA VAL A 310 -30.00 -17.00 -13.41
C VAL A 310 -28.85 -17.87 -12.90
N SER A 311 -29.05 -19.19 -12.92
CA SER A 311 -28.09 -20.18 -12.39
C SER A 311 -26.69 -20.12 -13.03
N SER A 312 -26.55 -19.52 -14.21
CA SER A 312 -25.29 -19.34 -14.91
C SER A 312 -24.72 -17.92 -14.84
N ASP A 313 -25.30 -17.00 -14.05
CA ASP A 313 -24.82 -15.60 -13.96
C ASP A 313 -23.44 -15.52 -13.29
N PRO A 314 -22.37 -15.20 -14.05
CA PRO A 314 -21.03 -15.12 -13.50
C PRO A 314 -20.89 -13.99 -12.49
N LEU A 315 -21.57 -12.85 -12.71
CA LEU A 315 -21.45 -11.67 -11.87
C LEU A 315 -22.12 -11.90 -10.51
N ALA A 316 -23.32 -12.49 -10.49
CA ALA A 316 -23.97 -12.92 -9.25
C ALA A 316 -23.11 -13.89 -8.44
N ARG A 317 -22.49 -14.87 -9.10
CA ARG A 317 -21.63 -15.87 -8.46
C ARG A 317 -20.35 -15.24 -7.89
N LEU A 318 -19.72 -14.31 -8.61
CA LEU A 318 -18.54 -13.58 -8.14
C LEU A 318 -18.88 -12.64 -6.98
N SER A 319 -19.95 -11.85 -7.10
CA SER A 319 -20.40 -10.95 -6.03
C SER A 319 -20.79 -11.73 -4.77
N LEU A 320 -21.51 -12.85 -4.90
CA LEU A 320 -21.84 -13.72 -3.76
C LEU A 320 -20.60 -14.35 -3.13
N SER A 321 -19.63 -14.78 -3.94
CA SER A 321 -18.35 -15.30 -3.43
C SER A 321 -17.57 -14.24 -2.66
N ALA A 322 -17.56 -13.00 -3.16
CA ALA A 322 -16.95 -11.87 -2.46
C ALA A 322 -17.63 -11.58 -1.12
N GLU A 323 -18.96 -11.64 -1.09
CA GLU A 323 -19.76 -11.44 0.12
C GLU A 323 -19.50 -12.54 1.15
N TRP A 324 -19.41 -13.81 0.73
CA TRP A 324 -19.05 -14.90 1.63
C TRP A 324 -17.64 -14.77 2.20
N LEU A 325 -16.67 -14.32 1.41
CA LEU A 325 -15.34 -14.04 1.94
C LEU A 325 -15.38 -12.90 2.98
N ALA A 326 -16.17 -11.86 2.74
CA ALA A 326 -16.36 -10.77 3.69
C ALA A 326 -17.05 -11.25 4.99
N LEU A 327 -17.95 -12.22 4.90
CA LEU A 327 -18.61 -12.88 6.03
C LEU A 327 -17.75 -13.97 6.72
N GLY A 328 -16.50 -14.18 6.29
CA GLY A 328 -15.61 -15.18 6.90
C GLY A 328 -15.95 -16.63 6.55
N GLU A 329 -16.64 -16.86 5.42
CA GLU A 329 -17.11 -18.16 4.95
C GLU A 329 -16.37 -18.62 3.66
N PRO A 330 -15.04 -18.84 3.69
CA PRO A 330 -14.23 -19.10 2.50
C PRO A 330 -14.59 -20.44 1.83
N ALA A 331 -15.07 -21.43 2.58
CA ALA A 331 -15.52 -22.70 2.01
C ALA A 331 -16.73 -22.52 1.08
N ARG A 332 -17.68 -21.64 1.46
CA ARG A 332 -18.86 -21.32 0.64
C ARG A 332 -18.46 -20.52 -0.59
N ALA A 333 -17.58 -19.54 -0.42
CA ALA A 333 -17.00 -18.78 -1.54
C ALA A 333 -16.31 -19.71 -2.54
N ARG A 334 -15.48 -20.65 -2.06
CA ARG A 334 -14.77 -21.63 -2.90
C ARG A 334 -15.71 -22.48 -3.72
N SER A 335 -16.77 -23.01 -3.13
CA SER A 335 -17.78 -23.79 -3.86
C SER A 335 -18.42 -22.99 -5.00
N LEU A 336 -18.64 -21.69 -4.81
CA LEU A 336 -19.21 -20.81 -5.82
C LEU A 336 -18.22 -20.49 -6.93
N TYR A 337 -17.04 -19.96 -6.63
CA TYR A 337 -16.10 -19.56 -7.67
C TYR A 337 -15.44 -20.76 -8.38
N SER A 338 -15.34 -21.94 -7.74
CA SER A 338 -14.83 -23.16 -8.40
C SER A 338 -15.77 -23.64 -9.51
N ARG A 339 -17.09 -23.42 -9.38
CA ARG A 339 -18.05 -23.70 -10.46
C ARG A 339 -17.83 -22.79 -11.67
N LEU A 340 -17.40 -21.55 -11.44
CA LEU A 340 -17.05 -20.62 -12.52
C LEU A 340 -15.71 -21.02 -13.17
N ASP A 341 -14.71 -21.40 -12.36
CA ASP A 341 -13.41 -21.88 -12.85
C ASP A 341 -13.49 -23.22 -13.62
N ALA A 342 -14.48 -24.06 -13.30
CA ALA A 342 -14.74 -25.31 -14.03
C ALA A 342 -15.18 -25.09 -15.49
N ALA A 343 -15.58 -23.86 -15.86
CA ALA A 343 -15.89 -23.46 -17.23
C ALA A 343 -14.96 -22.30 -17.66
N PRO A 344 -13.67 -22.58 -17.96
CA PRO A 344 -12.63 -21.54 -18.09
C PRO A 344 -12.91 -20.48 -19.17
N ALA A 345 -13.53 -20.88 -20.28
CA ALA A 345 -13.91 -19.95 -21.34
C ALA A 345 -14.99 -18.95 -20.87
N ALA A 346 -15.90 -19.37 -19.99
CA ALA A 346 -16.96 -18.52 -19.43
C ALA A 346 -16.44 -17.60 -18.32
N SER A 347 -15.37 -18.01 -17.61
CA SER A 347 -14.73 -17.19 -16.58
C SER A 347 -13.77 -16.15 -17.13
N LEU A 348 -13.26 -16.32 -18.36
CA LEU A 348 -12.23 -15.47 -18.95
C LEU A 348 -12.57 -13.96 -18.92
N PRO A 349 -13.81 -13.52 -19.22
CA PRO A 349 -14.18 -12.10 -19.11
C PRO A 349 -14.07 -11.52 -17.68
N HIS A 350 -14.10 -12.39 -16.67
CA HIS A 350 -14.07 -12.05 -15.25
C HIS A 350 -12.81 -12.54 -14.53
N VAL A 351 -11.73 -12.78 -15.29
CA VAL A 351 -10.48 -13.35 -14.74
C VAL A 351 -9.90 -12.48 -13.61
N ALA A 352 -10.05 -11.16 -13.66
CA ALA A 352 -9.51 -10.26 -12.64
C ALA A 352 -10.23 -10.38 -11.29
N GLU A 353 -11.56 -10.38 -11.35
CA GLU A 353 -12.43 -10.55 -10.18
C GLU A 353 -12.22 -11.94 -9.57
N LEU A 354 -12.19 -12.99 -10.41
CA LEU A 354 -11.94 -14.35 -9.98
C LEU A 354 -10.54 -14.53 -9.36
N THR A 355 -9.50 -13.99 -10.00
CA THR A 355 -8.11 -14.02 -9.48
C THR A 355 -8.03 -13.34 -8.11
N THR A 356 -8.71 -12.20 -7.93
CA THR A 356 -8.74 -11.48 -6.65
C THR A 356 -9.39 -12.32 -5.55
N LEU A 357 -10.50 -12.99 -5.86
CA LEU A 357 -11.19 -13.87 -4.90
C LEU A 357 -10.34 -15.09 -4.55
N VAL A 358 -9.77 -15.77 -5.55
CA VAL A 358 -8.89 -16.94 -5.34
C VAL A 358 -7.64 -16.54 -4.56
N ARG A 359 -7.04 -15.37 -4.85
CA ARG A 359 -5.89 -14.87 -4.09
C ARG A 359 -6.22 -14.67 -2.61
N ARG A 360 -7.41 -14.15 -2.30
CA ARG A 360 -7.88 -13.95 -0.91
C ARG A 360 -8.22 -15.27 -0.22
N ALA A 361 -8.82 -16.21 -0.94
CA ALA A 361 -9.32 -17.47 -0.38
C ALA A 361 -8.27 -18.59 -0.29
N GLU A 362 -7.30 -18.61 -1.22
CA GLU A 362 -6.34 -19.72 -1.40
C GLU A 362 -4.89 -19.26 -1.54
N GLY A 363 -4.63 -17.96 -1.63
CA GLY A 363 -3.29 -17.39 -1.73
C GLY A 363 -2.79 -17.15 -3.16
N PRO A 364 -1.60 -16.53 -3.29
CA PRO A 364 -1.08 -16.04 -4.57
C PRO A 364 -0.74 -17.16 -5.56
N ALA A 365 -0.28 -18.32 -5.07
CA ALA A 365 0.07 -19.45 -5.93
C ALA A 365 -1.15 -20.03 -6.68
N ALA A 366 -2.31 -20.10 -6.02
CA ALA A 366 -3.56 -20.52 -6.64
C ALA A 366 -4.05 -19.50 -7.67
N ALA A 367 -3.94 -18.20 -7.34
CA ALA A 367 -4.29 -17.10 -8.22
C ALA A 367 -3.44 -17.12 -9.51
N ARG A 368 -2.13 -17.36 -9.39
CA ARG A 368 -1.22 -17.49 -10.54
C ARG A 368 -1.61 -18.63 -11.47
N ARG A 369 -1.88 -19.83 -10.94
CA ARG A 369 -2.31 -20.97 -11.76
C ARG A 369 -3.59 -20.66 -12.56
N LEU A 370 -4.50 -19.89 -11.98
CA LEU A 370 -5.72 -19.46 -12.67
C LEU A 370 -5.41 -18.49 -13.82
N VAL A 371 -4.52 -17.53 -13.59
CA VAL A 371 -4.07 -16.58 -14.61
C VAL A 371 -3.30 -17.28 -15.74
N GLU A 372 -2.40 -18.22 -15.40
CA GLU A 372 -1.64 -19.03 -16.38
C GLU A 372 -2.58 -19.87 -17.25
N ARG A 373 -3.64 -20.46 -16.65
CA ARG A 373 -4.69 -21.18 -17.40
C ARG A 373 -5.47 -20.26 -18.32
N ALA A 374 -5.81 -19.04 -17.87
CA ALA A 374 -6.47 -18.05 -18.71
C ALA A 374 -5.60 -17.67 -19.93
N LEU A 375 -4.29 -17.50 -19.73
CA LEU A 375 -3.32 -17.24 -20.80
C LEU A 375 -3.10 -18.44 -21.73
N ALA A 376 -3.23 -19.67 -21.23
CA ALA A 376 -3.20 -20.86 -22.09
C ALA A 376 -4.37 -20.92 -23.08
N LEU A 377 -5.53 -20.35 -22.71
CA LEU A 377 -6.69 -20.24 -23.59
C LEU A 377 -6.60 -19.05 -24.54
N GLN A 378 -6.13 -17.91 -24.04
CA GLN A 378 -5.94 -16.69 -24.82
C GLN A 378 -4.59 -16.04 -24.44
N PRO A 379 -3.51 -16.33 -25.21
CA PRO A 379 -2.14 -15.90 -24.88
C PRO A 379 -1.95 -14.39 -24.73
N ASP A 380 -2.74 -13.59 -25.44
CA ASP A 380 -2.67 -12.14 -25.44
C ASP A 380 -3.88 -11.49 -24.74
N HIS A 381 -4.49 -12.19 -23.77
CA HIS A 381 -5.58 -11.62 -22.97
C HIS A 381 -5.06 -10.48 -22.06
N PRO A 382 -5.43 -9.22 -22.29
CA PRO A 382 -4.75 -8.05 -21.70
C PRO A 382 -4.86 -8.02 -20.17
N ARG A 383 -6.03 -8.34 -19.61
CA ARG A 383 -6.22 -8.39 -18.14
C ARG A 383 -5.47 -9.56 -17.51
N ALA A 384 -5.30 -10.68 -18.19
CA ALA A 384 -4.58 -11.82 -17.62
C ALA A 384 -3.07 -11.57 -17.62
N LEU A 385 -2.54 -10.95 -18.69
CA LEU A 385 -1.15 -10.49 -18.75
C LEU A 385 -0.85 -9.46 -17.65
N LEU A 386 -1.74 -8.49 -17.43
CA LEU A 386 -1.65 -7.53 -16.33
C LEU A 386 -1.53 -8.23 -14.95
N LEU A 387 -2.42 -9.18 -14.66
CA LEU A 387 -2.43 -9.89 -13.37
C LEU A 387 -1.17 -10.75 -13.17
N LEU A 388 -0.65 -11.36 -14.24
CA LEU A 388 0.62 -12.09 -14.18
C LEU A 388 1.79 -11.12 -13.96
N ALA A 389 1.78 -9.96 -14.60
CA ALA A 389 2.78 -8.91 -14.39
C ALA A 389 2.78 -8.42 -12.94
N ASP A 390 1.59 -8.19 -12.35
CA ASP A 390 1.45 -7.85 -10.93
C ASP A 390 2.04 -8.94 -10.02
N ASP A 391 1.79 -10.23 -10.30
CA ASP A 391 2.39 -11.33 -9.54
C ASP A 391 3.93 -11.37 -9.65
N HIS A 392 4.48 -11.17 -10.86
CA HIS A 392 5.93 -11.10 -11.06
C HIS A 392 6.53 -9.91 -10.31
N ARG A 393 5.89 -8.74 -10.36
CA ARG A 393 6.30 -7.55 -9.62
C ARG A 393 6.32 -7.82 -8.11
N ASP A 394 5.25 -8.40 -7.57
CA ASP A 394 5.12 -8.71 -6.14
C ASP A 394 6.19 -9.74 -5.67
N ARG A 395 6.72 -10.56 -6.58
CA ARG A 395 7.84 -11.50 -6.35
C ARG A 395 9.22 -10.87 -6.56
N GLY A 396 9.31 -9.61 -6.97
CA GLY A 396 10.56 -8.91 -7.26
C GLY A 396 11.15 -9.18 -8.64
N LEU A 397 10.41 -9.86 -9.52
CA LEU A 397 10.82 -10.18 -10.89
C LEU A 397 10.53 -9.00 -11.82
N LEU A 398 11.16 -7.86 -11.54
CA LEU A 398 10.79 -6.56 -12.11
C LEU A 398 10.93 -6.49 -13.63
N SER A 399 12.00 -7.04 -14.21
CA SER A 399 12.21 -7.04 -15.66
C SER A 399 11.20 -7.91 -16.41
N GLU A 400 10.82 -9.04 -15.82
CA GLU A 400 9.82 -9.94 -16.41
C GLU A 400 8.40 -9.35 -16.28
N ALA A 401 8.12 -8.68 -15.16
CA ALA A 401 6.89 -7.91 -14.98
C ALA A 401 6.76 -6.81 -16.04
N ASP A 402 7.84 -6.05 -16.30
CA ASP A 402 7.86 -4.98 -17.31
C ASP A 402 7.49 -5.51 -18.70
N ALA A 403 8.12 -6.62 -19.11
CA ALA A 403 7.84 -7.27 -20.39
C ALA A 403 6.38 -7.76 -20.49
N LEU A 404 5.80 -8.25 -19.40
CA LEU A 404 4.38 -8.65 -19.37
C LEU A 404 3.43 -7.46 -19.46
N TYR A 405 3.74 -6.32 -18.82
CA TYR A 405 2.97 -5.09 -18.99
C TYR A 405 3.05 -4.57 -20.43
N ASP A 406 4.21 -4.65 -21.08
CA ASP A 406 4.34 -4.27 -22.50
C ASP A 406 3.49 -5.14 -23.40
N ARG A 407 3.45 -6.46 -23.16
CA ARG A 407 2.53 -7.36 -23.87
C ARG A 407 1.07 -7.02 -23.60
N ALA A 408 0.71 -6.68 -22.36
CA ALA A 408 -0.65 -6.27 -22.01
C ALA A 408 -1.06 -4.99 -22.74
N LEU A 409 -0.16 -4.02 -22.84
CA LEU A 409 -0.36 -2.76 -23.56
C LEU A 409 -0.36 -2.94 -25.08
N ALA A 410 0.42 -3.88 -25.62
CA ALA A 410 0.36 -4.25 -27.04
C ALA A 410 -1.00 -4.86 -27.40
N ALA A 411 -1.56 -5.69 -26.52
CA ALA A 411 -2.89 -6.25 -26.68
C ALA A 411 -4.01 -5.21 -26.45
N LYS A 412 -3.81 -4.26 -25.54
CA LYS A 412 -4.75 -3.17 -25.25
C LYS A 412 -4.01 -1.87 -24.86
N PRO A 413 -3.83 -0.92 -25.79
CA PRO A 413 -3.02 0.29 -25.55
C PRO A 413 -3.54 1.25 -24.48
N ASP A 414 -4.85 1.25 -24.20
CA ASP A 414 -5.54 2.11 -23.24
C ASP A 414 -5.75 1.43 -21.87
N LEU A 415 -4.90 0.48 -21.51
CA LEU A 415 -5.03 -0.26 -20.24
C LEU A 415 -4.42 0.54 -19.06
N TYR A 416 -5.24 1.40 -18.45
CA TYR A 416 -4.88 2.25 -17.29
C TYR A 416 -3.98 1.57 -16.24
N TRP A 417 -4.40 0.41 -15.74
CA TRP A 417 -3.70 -0.29 -14.67
C TRP A 417 -2.34 -0.86 -15.09
N ALA A 418 -2.11 -1.08 -16.39
CA ALA A 418 -0.80 -1.52 -16.87
C ALA A 418 0.23 -0.39 -16.76
N PHE A 419 -0.15 0.84 -17.10
CA PHE A 419 0.72 2.00 -16.88
C PHE A 419 1.02 2.26 -15.41
N VAL A 420 0.02 2.13 -14.53
CA VAL A 420 0.23 2.18 -13.08
C VAL A 420 1.21 1.09 -12.61
N GLY A 421 1.05 -0.14 -13.13
CA GLY A 421 1.97 -1.24 -12.86
C GLY A 421 3.39 -0.98 -13.35
N LYS A 422 3.56 -0.46 -14.57
CA LYS A 422 4.85 -0.02 -15.13
C LYS A 422 5.49 1.07 -14.29
N ALA A 423 4.71 2.03 -13.78
CA ALA A 423 5.23 3.05 -12.88
C ALA A 423 5.79 2.44 -11.59
N ALA A 424 5.09 1.47 -10.98
CA ALA A 424 5.58 0.76 -9.80
C ALA A 424 6.86 -0.04 -10.09
N VAL A 425 6.97 -0.68 -11.27
CA VAL A 425 8.19 -1.36 -11.71
C VAL A 425 9.34 -0.38 -11.91
N ALA A 426 9.11 0.75 -12.59
CA ALA A 426 10.11 1.78 -12.80
C ALA A 426 10.64 2.36 -11.47
N ARG A 427 9.78 2.56 -10.47
CA ARG A 427 10.23 2.90 -9.10
C ARG A 427 11.12 1.82 -8.49
N GLY A 428 10.71 0.55 -8.59
CA GLY A 428 11.50 -0.58 -8.08
C GLY A 428 12.87 -0.73 -8.75
N LEU A 429 13.00 -0.25 -9.99
CA LEU A 429 14.25 -0.19 -10.75
C LEU A 429 15.04 1.12 -10.53
N GLY A 430 14.57 2.05 -9.69
CA GLY A 430 15.24 3.32 -9.41
C GLY A 430 15.12 4.35 -10.54
N ARG A 431 14.03 4.32 -11.33
CA ARG A 431 13.77 5.20 -12.48
C ARG A 431 12.55 6.11 -12.25
N PRO A 432 12.62 7.09 -11.33
CA PRO A 432 11.47 7.91 -10.94
C PRO A 432 10.89 8.78 -12.08
N GLY A 433 11.74 9.22 -13.02
CA GLY A 433 11.28 9.97 -14.20
C GLY A 433 10.43 9.11 -15.13
N GLU A 434 10.80 7.85 -15.33
CA GLU A 434 10.02 6.90 -16.13
C GLU A 434 8.70 6.54 -15.42
N ALA A 435 8.74 6.35 -14.10
CA ALA A 435 7.53 6.16 -13.29
C ALA A 435 6.53 7.33 -13.43
N THR A 436 7.02 8.56 -13.38
CA THR A 436 6.19 9.76 -13.53
C THR A 436 5.51 9.79 -14.90
N ARG A 437 6.26 9.51 -15.99
CA ARG A 437 5.70 9.47 -17.35
C ARG A 437 4.63 8.40 -17.51
N HIS A 438 4.80 7.23 -16.90
CA HIS A 438 3.78 6.18 -16.93
C HIS A 438 2.52 6.58 -16.17
N LEU A 439 2.63 7.24 -15.02
CA LEU A 439 1.45 7.75 -14.29
C LEU A 439 0.75 8.87 -15.07
N GLU A 440 1.49 9.74 -15.76
CA GLU A 440 0.91 10.76 -16.66
C GLU A 440 0.18 10.11 -17.84
N ALA A 441 0.71 9.03 -18.41
CA ALA A 441 0.03 8.27 -19.45
C ALA A 441 -1.27 7.63 -18.93
N ALA A 442 -1.27 7.08 -17.71
CA ALA A 442 -2.49 6.56 -17.09
C ALA A 442 -3.53 7.67 -16.86
N GLU A 443 -3.09 8.83 -16.37
CA GLU A 443 -3.95 10.00 -16.15
C GLU A 443 -4.55 10.54 -17.45
N ALA A 444 -3.82 10.46 -18.57
CA ALA A 444 -4.34 10.84 -19.89
C ALA A 444 -5.41 9.88 -20.41
N ILE A 445 -5.36 8.59 -20.02
CA ILE A 445 -6.37 7.59 -20.38
C ILE A 445 -7.67 7.82 -19.59
N ASP A 446 -7.56 8.01 -18.27
CA ASP A 446 -8.71 8.29 -17.41
C ASP A 446 -8.39 9.42 -16.40
N PRO A 447 -8.71 10.68 -16.76
CA PRO A 447 -8.45 11.83 -15.90
C PRO A 447 -9.27 11.86 -14.61
N VAL A 448 -10.43 11.18 -14.59
CA VAL A 448 -11.40 11.17 -13.49
C VAL A 448 -11.06 10.10 -12.47
N GLU A 449 -10.53 8.94 -12.89
CA GLU A 449 -10.17 7.85 -11.99
C GLU A 449 -9.23 8.30 -10.87
N GLY A 450 -8.25 9.16 -11.14
CA GLY A 450 -7.53 9.88 -10.09
C GLY A 450 -6.44 9.11 -9.32
N PHE A 451 -6.39 7.77 -9.42
CA PHE A 451 -5.39 6.94 -8.73
C PHE A 451 -3.95 7.32 -9.11
N ALA A 452 -3.66 7.43 -10.41
CA ALA A 452 -2.35 7.81 -10.93
C ALA A 452 -1.89 9.20 -10.45
N ARG A 453 -2.82 10.15 -10.30
CA ARG A 453 -2.53 11.49 -9.77
C ARG A 453 -2.17 11.45 -8.29
N ILE A 454 -2.87 10.62 -7.50
CA ILE A 454 -2.56 10.39 -6.07
C ILE A 454 -1.19 9.72 -5.92
N GLU A 455 -0.88 8.74 -6.78
CA GLU A 455 0.42 8.08 -6.82
C GLU A 455 1.55 9.06 -7.16
N ARG A 456 1.35 9.98 -8.12
CA ARG A 456 2.32 11.07 -8.41
C ARG A 456 2.50 12.00 -7.21
N ALA A 457 1.41 12.36 -6.53
CA ALA A 457 1.49 13.14 -5.31
C ALA A 457 2.25 12.39 -4.20
N ALA A 458 2.11 11.06 -4.11
CA ALA A 458 2.88 10.23 -3.19
C ALA A 458 4.38 10.20 -3.54
N ASP A 459 4.73 10.16 -4.83
CA ASP A 459 6.11 10.25 -5.31
C ASP A 459 6.73 11.63 -4.99
N LEU A 460 6.00 12.72 -5.24
CA LEU A 460 6.41 14.08 -4.87
C LEU A 460 6.57 14.26 -3.36
N ARG A 461 5.62 13.75 -2.57
CA ARG A 461 5.73 13.71 -1.10
C ARG A 461 6.99 12.98 -0.66
N SER A 462 7.26 11.82 -1.26
CA SER A 462 8.45 11.02 -0.92
C SER A 462 9.75 11.72 -1.31
N ALA A 463 9.71 12.60 -2.32
CA ALA A 463 10.82 13.48 -2.71
C ALA A 463 10.88 14.81 -1.93
N GLY A 464 9.97 15.05 -0.98
CA GLY A 464 9.89 16.29 -0.20
C GLY A 464 9.30 17.51 -0.92
N ARG A 465 8.72 17.31 -2.13
CA ARG A 465 8.07 18.36 -2.92
C ARG A 465 6.60 18.51 -2.52
N PHE A 466 6.37 18.91 -1.27
CA PHE A 466 5.05 18.86 -0.63
C PHE A 466 4.01 19.79 -1.27
N ASP A 467 4.39 21.01 -1.66
CA ASP A 467 3.46 21.97 -2.26
C ASP A 467 2.92 21.48 -3.61
N GLU A 468 3.79 20.88 -4.43
CA GLU A 468 3.40 20.29 -5.71
C GLU A 468 2.53 19.05 -5.52
N ALA A 469 2.83 18.22 -4.50
CA ALA A 469 1.97 17.09 -4.14
C ALA A 469 0.57 17.56 -3.72
N LEU A 470 0.47 18.62 -2.90
CA LEU A 470 -0.81 19.20 -2.49
C LEU A 470 -1.57 19.81 -3.68
N ALA A 471 -0.87 20.47 -4.60
CA ALA A 471 -1.47 21.02 -5.82
C ALA A 471 -2.07 19.92 -6.71
N LEU A 472 -1.39 18.78 -6.88
CA LEU A 472 -1.92 17.63 -7.61
C LEU A 472 -3.18 17.06 -6.94
N LEU A 473 -3.19 16.94 -5.62
CA LEU A 473 -4.37 16.44 -4.90
C LEU A 473 -5.55 17.43 -4.97
N ALA A 474 -5.27 18.73 -4.96
CA ALA A 474 -6.29 19.78 -5.11
C ALA A 474 -6.89 19.82 -6.53
N ALA A 475 -6.11 19.46 -7.55
CA ALA A 475 -6.55 19.40 -8.94
C ALA A 475 -7.39 18.14 -9.28
N LEU A 476 -7.71 17.29 -8.28
CA LEU A 476 -8.51 16.10 -8.51
C LEU A 476 -9.94 16.48 -8.94
N PRO A 477 -10.48 15.90 -10.04
CA PRO A 477 -11.83 16.21 -10.49
C PRO A 477 -12.90 15.96 -9.43
N PRO A 478 -13.94 16.81 -9.31
CA PRO A 478 -15.01 16.64 -8.32
C PRO A 478 -15.76 15.30 -8.38
N GLY A 479 -15.84 14.70 -9.57
CA GLY A 479 -16.45 13.40 -9.83
C GLY A 479 -15.53 12.19 -9.63
N SER A 480 -14.29 12.38 -9.17
CA SER A 480 -13.35 11.27 -8.99
C SER A 480 -13.80 10.30 -7.90
N PRO A 481 -13.75 8.97 -8.14
CA PRO A 481 -14.05 7.98 -7.11
C PRO A 481 -12.98 7.93 -5.99
N ARG A 482 -11.84 8.62 -6.15
CA ARG A 482 -10.69 8.55 -5.23
C ARG A 482 -10.56 9.75 -4.30
N ARG A 483 -11.63 10.54 -4.12
CA ARG A 483 -11.64 11.71 -3.24
C ARG A 483 -11.28 11.39 -1.79
N ALA A 484 -11.75 10.26 -1.28
CA ALA A 484 -11.40 9.78 0.06
C ALA A 484 -9.88 9.52 0.17
N GLN A 485 -9.32 8.78 -0.78
CA GLN A 485 -7.88 8.50 -0.85
C GLN A 485 -7.04 9.77 -1.00
N ALA A 486 -7.49 10.75 -1.77
CA ALA A 486 -6.81 12.03 -1.90
C ALA A 486 -6.83 12.83 -0.58
N ALA A 487 -7.93 12.80 0.17
CA ALA A 487 -8.00 13.43 1.49
C ALA A 487 -7.03 12.76 2.48
N LEU A 488 -6.94 11.43 2.48
CA LEU A 488 -5.95 10.69 3.27
C LEU A 488 -4.51 11.01 2.82
N ALA A 489 -4.27 11.12 1.51
CA ALA A 489 -2.95 11.48 0.97
C ALA A 489 -2.50 12.89 1.40
N ARG A 490 -3.43 13.85 1.55
CA ARG A 490 -3.13 15.18 2.12
C ARG A 490 -2.70 15.07 3.58
N ALA A 491 -3.38 14.26 4.38
CA ALA A 491 -2.99 14.02 5.78
C ALA A 491 -1.60 13.35 5.87
N GLN A 492 -1.31 12.41 4.96
CA GLN A 492 0.02 11.79 4.85
C GLN A 492 1.12 12.79 4.47
N ILE A 493 0.81 13.85 3.72
CA ILE A 493 1.78 14.92 3.41
C ILE A 493 2.12 15.71 4.67
N ALA A 494 1.11 16.14 5.44
CA ALA A 494 1.33 16.83 6.72
C ALA A 494 2.17 15.97 7.69
N ARG A 495 1.88 14.66 7.71
CA ARG A 495 2.68 13.69 8.48
C ARG A 495 4.14 13.63 8.02
N ALA A 496 4.39 13.60 6.71
CA ALA A 496 5.74 13.59 6.15
C ALA A 496 6.51 14.90 6.39
N GLN A 497 5.80 16.03 6.57
CA GLN A 497 6.37 17.31 6.99
C GLN A 497 6.70 17.36 8.49
N GLY A 498 6.27 16.36 9.27
CA GLY A 498 6.41 16.34 10.73
C GLY A 498 5.34 17.15 11.48
N ASP A 499 4.29 17.64 10.81
CA ASP A 499 3.16 18.31 11.46
C ASP A 499 2.09 17.29 11.88
N TRP A 500 2.35 16.60 12.98
CA TRP A 500 1.46 15.57 13.53
C TRP A 500 0.09 16.12 13.94
N ASN A 501 0.02 17.39 14.35
CA ASN A 501 -1.24 18.03 14.74
C ASN A 501 -2.14 18.28 13.53
N GLU A 502 -1.59 18.83 12.44
CA GLU A 502 -2.30 18.97 11.17
C GLU A 502 -2.66 17.61 10.57
N ALA A 503 -1.73 16.66 10.56
CA ALA A 503 -1.99 15.30 10.07
C ALA A 503 -3.18 14.66 10.81
N SER A 504 -3.19 14.73 12.15
CA SER A 504 -4.30 14.23 12.95
C SER A 504 -5.64 14.88 12.60
N ARG A 505 -5.67 16.22 12.47
CA ARG A 505 -6.88 16.95 12.07
C ARG A 505 -7.36 16.59 10.66
N LEU A 506 -6.45 16.43 9.70
CA LEU A 506 -6.79 16.07 8.32
C LEU A 506 -7.31 14.64 8.20
N PHE A 507 -6.72 13.69 8.92
CA PHE A 507 -7.23 12.32 8.98
C PHE A 507 -8.62 12.26 9.62
N GLU A 508 -8.82 12.99 10.71
CA GLU A 508 -10.14 13.12 11.33
C GLU A 508 -11.15 13.71 10.34
N ALA A 509 -10.83 14.82 9.67
CA ALA A 509 -11.68 15.44 8.67
C ALA A 509 -12.01 14.49 7.51
N ALA A 510 -11.04 13.68 7.06
CA ALA A 510 -11.26 12.65 6.05
C ALA A 510 -12.26 11.58 6.52
N ALA A 511 -12.14 11.10 7.76
CA ALA A 511 -13.11 10.16 8.35
C ALA A 511 -14.53 10.76 8.44
N ARG A 512 -14.65 12.05 8.78
CA ARG A 512 -15.95 12.75 8.83
C ARG A 512 -16.58 12.89 7.44
N ALA A 513 -15.77 13.26 6.45
CA ALA A 513 -16.23 13.47 5.07
C ALA A 513 -16.54 12.14 4.36
N PHE A 514 -15.84 11.06 4.73
CA PHE A 514 -15.96 9.75 4.11
C PHE A 514 -16.15 8.68 5.20
N PRO A 515 -17.39 8.43 5.65
CA PRO A 515 -17.67 7.52 6.77
C PRO A 515 -17.14 6.09 6.58
N ALA A 516 -16.96 5.64 5.34
CA ALA A 516 -16.35 4.34 5.01
C ALA A 516 -14.87 4.25 5.39
N GLU A 517 -14.16 5.38 5.48
CA GLU A 517 -12.75 5.48 5.86
C GLU A 517 -12.59 5.64 7.38
N THR A 518 -13.34 4.87 8.16
CA THR A 518 -13.30 4.94 9.63
C THR A 518 -11.90 4.67 10.20
N ASP A 519 -11.09 3.87 9.51
CA ASP A 519 -9.69 3.58 9.90
C ASP A 519 -8.83 4.87 9.95
N ALA A 520 -9.25 5.95 9.26
CA ALA A 520 -8.59 7.25 9.36
C ALA A 520 -8.71 7.89 10.76
N LEU A 521 -9.72 7.53 11.57
CA LEU A 521 -9.76 7.94 12.99
C LEU A 521 -8.64 7.30 13.81
N VAL A 522 -8.22 6.08 13.44
CA VAL A 522 -7.08 5.40 14.07
C VAL A 522 -5.80 6.14 13.72
N GLU A 523 -5.59 6.46 12.44
CA GLU A 523 -4.46 7.27 11.98
C GLU A 523 -4.42 8.64 12.67
N ALA A 524 -5.57 9.31 12.79
CA ALA A 524 -5.69 10.57 13.52
C ALA A 524 -5.31 10.42 15.00
N ALA A 525 -5.70 9.31 15.63
CA ALA A 525 -5.37 9.02 17.01
C ALA A 525 -3.87 8.73 17.22
N GLU A 526 -3.22 8.10 16.25
CA GLU A 526 -1.77 7.86 16.31
C GLU A 526 -0.98 9.16 16.19
N ASP A 527 -1.36 10.04 15.27
CA ASP A 527 -0.71 11.33 15.10
C ASP A 527 -0.97 12.27 16.29
N ALA A 528 -2.20 12.26 16.84
CA ALA A 528 -2.51 12.96 18.10
C ALA A 528 -1.70 12.41 19.29
N PHE A 529 -1.47 11.10 19.34
CA PHE A 529 -0.62 10.51 20.37
C PHE A 529 0.83 10.98 20.22
N ARG A 530 1.38 11.00 19.00
CA ARG A 530 2.73 11.50 18.72
C ARG A 530 2.90 12.99 19.04
N SER A 531 1.86 13.79 18.87
CA SER A 531 1.89 15.22 19.17
C SER A 531 1.73 15.58 20.66
N GLY A 532 1.44 14.60 21.51
CA GLY A 532 1.22 14.82 22.95
C GLY A 532 -0.24 14.98 23.37
N GLU A 533 -1.20 14.90 22.44
CA GLU A 533 -2.64 15.06 22.69
C GLU A 533 -3.31 13.76 23.18
N ASP A 534 -2.84 13.17 24.28
CA ASP A 534 -3.25 11.84 24.75
C ASP A 534 -4.77 11.67 24.94
N ALA A 535 -5.43 12.70 25.49
CA ALA A 535 -6.88 12.68 25.72
C ALA A 535 -7.65 12.60 24.40
N ARG A 536 -7.22 13.37 23.40
CA ARG A 536 -7.80 13.36 22.05
C ARG A 536 -7.51 12.04 21.35
N ALA A 537 -6.28 11.55 21.44
CA ALA A 537 -5.88 10.25 20.93
C ALA A 537 -6.68 9.08 21.55
N LYS A 538 -7.12 9.19 22.80
CA LYS A 538 -8.02 8.22 23.44
C LYS A 538 -9.46 8.36 22.94
N ALA A 539 -9.96 9.59 22.82
CA ALA A 539 -11.31 9.86 22.32
C ALA A 539 -11.51 9.35 20.88
N LEU A 540 -10.55 9.62 19.99
CA LEU A 540 -10.60 9.17 18.59
C LEU A 540 -10.61 7.64 18.46
N LEU A 541 -9.84 6.92 19.28
CA LEU A 541 -9.92 5.44 19.30
C LEU A 541 -11.22 4.91 19.89
N ALA A 542 -11.78 5.57 20.91
CA ALA A 542 -13.08 5.18 21.46
C ALA A 542 -14.19 5.35 20.41
N GLU A 543 -14.11 6.40 19.60
CA GLU A 543 -15.01 6.60 18.48
C GLU A 543 -14.83 5.57 17.37
N ALA A 544 -13.58 5.28 16.98
CA ALA A 544 -13.29 4.20 16.04
C ALA A 544 -13.81 2.83 16.56
N ALA A 545 -13.77 2.59 17.87
CA ALA A 545 -14.32 1.40 18.51
C ALA A 545 -15.85 1.35 18.44
N ALA A 546 -16.53 2.48 18.62
CA ALA A 546 -17.99 2.57 18.51
C ALA A 546 -18.49 2.22 17.10
N ALA A 547 -17.70 2.51 16.06
CA ALA A 547 -17.98 2.11 14.69
C ALA A 547 -17.63 0.64 14.37
N GLY A 548 -16.89 -0.04 15.25
CA GLY A 548 -16.54 -1.45 15.10
C GLY A 548 -15.45 -1.89 16.09
N PRO A 549 -15.77 -2.71 17.12
CA PRO A 549 -14.79 -3.08 18.14
C PRO A 549 -13.69 -4.01 17.61
N ASP A 550 -13.96 -4.81 16.58
CA ASP A 550 -12.99 -5.76 16.02
C ASP A 550 -12.30 -5.26 14.73
N ARG A 551 -12.31 -3.95 14.47
CA ARG A 551 -11.60 -3.40 13.31
C ARG A 551 -10.08 -3.62 13.43
N PRO A 552 -9.42 -4.19 12.40
CA PRO A 552 -8.00 -4.54 12.46
C PRO A 552 -7.07 -3.36 12.81
N ALA A 553 -7.21 -2.21 12.13
CA ALA A 553 -6.34 -1.05 12.37
C ALA A 553 -6.39 -0.56 13.82
N ARG A 554 -7.58 -0.58 14.42
CA ARG A 554 -7.83 -0.21 15.81
C ARG A 554 -7.17 -1.20 16.78
N LEU A 555 -7.37 -2.51 16.55
CA LEU A 555 -6.73 -3.57 17.33
C LEU A 555 -5.21 -3.47 17.28
N GLU A 556 -4.64 -3.15 16.12
CA GLU A 556 -3.19 -2.95 15.95
C GLU A 556 -2.68 -1.72 16.72
N ALA A 557 -3.42 -0.60 16.70
CA ALA A 557 -3.06 0.59 17.48
C ALA A 557 -3.14 0.34 18.99
N GLU A 558 -4.15 -0.41 19.46
CA GLU A 558 -4.23 -0.85 20.86
C GLU A 558 -3.11 -1.82 21.22
N ALA A 559 -2.74 -2.73 20.32
CA ALA A 559 -1.64 -3.65 20.55
C ALA A 559 -0.31 -2.89 20.71
N ARG A 560 -0.04 -1.89 19.88
CA ARG A 560 1.12 -0.98 20.04
C ARG A 560 1.10 -0.27 21.40
N ARG A 561 -0.06 0.22 21.85
CA ARG A 561 -0.21 0.85 23.18
C ARG A 561 -0.02 -0.14 24.33
N ALA A 562 -0.49 -1.38 24.20
CA ALA A 562 -0.23 -2.46 25.15
C ALA A 562 1.27 -2.77 25.25
N LEU A 563 1.99 -2.81 24.12
CA LEU A 563 3.45 -2.94 24.13
C LEU A 563 4.14 -1.76 24.82
N ILE A 564 3.65 -0.52 24.61
CA ILE A 564 4.17 0.64 25.33
C ILE A 564 3.96 0.46 26.84
N ARG A 565 2.81 -0.05 27.29
CA ARG A 565 2.49 -0.34 28.70
C ARG A 565 3.21 -1.57 29.27
N ASP A 566 4.11 -2.20 28.52
CA ASP A 566 4.77 -3.45 28.90
C ASP A 566 3.79 -4.62 29.13
N GLU A 567 2.74 -4.72 28.29
CA GLU A 567 1.72 -5.79 28.31
C GLU A 567 1.80 -6.67 27.04
N PRO A 568 2.89 -7.44 26.82
CA PRO A 568 3.13 -8.17 25.57
C PRO A 568 2.12 -9.27 25.27
N GLU A 569 1.57 -9.95 26.27
CA GLU A 569 0.52 -10.96 26.09
C GLU A 569 -0.79 -10.32 25.63
N ALA A 570 -1.13 -9.15 26.17
CA ALA A 570 -2.32 -8.40 25.75
C ALA A 570 -2.15 -7.91 24.31
N ALA A 571 -0.97 -7.42 23.95
CA ALA A 571 -0.63 -7.04 22.58
C ALA A 571 -0.73 -8.22 21.61
N LEU A 572 -0.19 -9.39 21.99
CA LEU A 572 -0.27 -10.62 21.20
C LEU A 572 -1.73 -11.04 20.97
N ALA A 573 -2.58 -10.99 22.00
CA ALA A 573 -4.00 -11.29 21.87
C ALA A 573 -4.73 -10.33 20.91
N LEU A 574 -4.38 -9.05 20.94
CA LEU A 574 -4.93 -8.03 20.03
C LEU A 574 -4.46 -8.25 18.58
N TYR A 575 -3.17 -8.55 18.35
CA TYR A 575 -2.68 -8.85 17.01
C TYR A 575 -3.30 -10.14 16.44
N ARG A 576 -3.47 -11.19 17.25
CA ARG A 576 -4.17 -12.42 16.83
C ARG A 576 -5.64 -12.16 16.46
N ARG A 577 -6.33 -11.30 17.22
CA ARG A 577 -7.69 -10.85 16.85
C ARG A 577 -7.72 -10.04 15.57
N SER A 578 -6.72 -9.17 15.36
CA SER A 578 -6.58 -8.40 14.12
C SER A 578 -6.36 -9.34 12.92
N GLU A 579 -5.49 -10.33 13.06
CA GLU A 579 -5.26 -11.37 12.05
C GLU A 579 -6.51 -12.21 11.77
N ALA A 580 -7.29 -12.56 12.80
CA ALA A 580 -8.55 -13.29 12.62
C ALA A 580 -9.63 -12.44 11.92
N SER A 581 -9.67 -11.15 12.21
CA SER A 581 -10.62 -10.18 11.65
C SER A 581 -10.32 -9.84 10.18
N ASP A 582 -9.05 -9.60 9.85
CA ASP A 582 -8.60 -9.43 8.47
C ASP A 582 -7.37 -10.29 8.20
N PRO A 583 -7.61 -11.53 7.76
CA PRO A 583 -6.55 -12.46 7.46
C PRO A 583 -5.65 -12.00 6.29
N THR A 584 -6.02 -10.96 5.52
CA THR A 584 -5.20 -10.48 4.40
C THR A 584 -4.08 -9.51 4.81
N ARG A 585 -4.00 -9.13 6.09
CA ARG A 585 -2.96 -8.23 6.62
C ARG A 585 -1.72 -9.00 7.07
N LEU A 586 -0.57 -8.66 6.48
CA LEU A 586 0.71 -9.29 6.81
C LEU A 586 1.25 -8.89 8.19
N PHE A 587 1.21 -7.61 8.52
CA PHE A 587 1.90 -7.07 9.69
C PHE A 587 1.41 -7.61 11.04
N PRO A 588 0.10 -7.84 11.28
CA PRO A 588 -0.36 -8.49 12.50
C PRO A 588 0.20 -9.91 12.70
N ALA A 589 0.34 -10.68 11.62
CA ALA A 589 0.93 -12.02 11.66
C ALA A 589 2.43 -11.95 12.01
N LEU A 590 3.17 -11.01 11.41
CA LEU A 590 4.59 -10.79 11.74
C LEU A 590 4.78 -10.28 13.17
N ALA A 591 3.93 -9.36 13.64
CA ALA A 591 3.97 -8.86 15.01
C ALA A 591 3.68 -9.97 16.01
N SER A 592 2.68 -10.81 15.75
CA SER A 592 2.37 -11.98 16.58
C SER A 592 3.56 -12.95 16.62
N ALA A 593 4.14 -13.30 15.46
CA ALA A 593 5.29 -14.20 15.38
C ALA A 593 6.51 -13.68 16.17
N ARG A 594 6.82 -12.38 16.05
CA ARG A 594 7.87 -11.73 16.83
C ARG A 594 7.58 -11.82 18.34
N LEU A 595 6.36 -11.50 18.75
CA LEU A 595 5.97 -11.53 20.15
C LEU A 595 6.02 -12.93 20.77
N GLU A 596 5.67 -13.99 20.04
CA GLU A 596 5.87 -15.36 20.55
C GLU A 596 7.33 -15.62 20.89
N ILE A 597 8.26 -15.24 20.00
CA ILE A 597 9.69 -15.42 20.23
C ILE A 597 10.15 -14.56 21.42
N THR A 598 9.71 -13.30 21.48
CA THR A 598 10.00 -12.40 22.60
C THR A 598 9.48 -12.94 23.93
N LEU A 599 8.37 -13.68 23.94
CA LEU A 599 7.79 -14.34 25.12
C LEU A 599 8.41 -15.71 25.41
N GLY A 600 9.49 -16.10 24.72
CA GLY A 600 10.19 -17.38 24.90
C GLY A 600 9.60 -18.56 24.13
N ARG A 601 8.47 -18.39 23.43
CA ARG A 601 7.81 -19.41 22.60
C ARG A 601 8.41 -19.44 21.19
N THR A 602 9.71 -19.72 21.14
CA THR A 602 10.49 -19.61 19.91
C THR A 602 9.96 -20.49 18.79
N GLU A 603 9.64 -21.75 19.08
CA GLU A 603 9.15 -22.68 18.06
C GLU A 603 7.82 -22.23 17.44
N GLU A 604 6.89 -21.75 18.27
CA GLU A 604 5.60 -21.24 17.84
C GLU A 604 5.75 -20.00 16.94
N GLY A 605 6.65 -19.08 17.31
CA GLY A 605 6.93 -17.88 16.54
C GLY A 605 7.63 -18.16 15.21
N LEU A 606 8.58 -19.10 15.17
CA LEU A 606 9.22 -19.53 13.91
C LEU A 606 8.22 -20.21 12.98
N ALA A 607 7.38 -21.10 13.52
CA ALA A 607 6.29 -21.72 12.75
C ALA A 607 5.25 -20.68 12.28
N ALA A 608 5.00 -19.62 13.05
CA ALA A 608 4.14 -18.51 12.63
C ALA A 608 4.72 -17.75 11.43
N PHE A 609 6.03 -17.52 11.38
CA PHE A 609 6.68 -16.96 10.18
C PHE A 609 6.54 -17.87 8.96
N ASP A 610 6.64 -19.19 9.14
CA ASP A 610 6.48 -20.15 8.04
C ASP A 610 5.03 -20.15 7.51
N ARG A 611 4.03 -20.15 8.39
CA ARG A 611 2.62 -19.96 8.00
C ARG A 611 2.39 -18.63 7.28
N ALA A 612 3.01 -17.55 7.74
CA ALA A 612 2.93 -16.26 7.07
C ALA A 612 3.55 -16.31 5.66
N ALA A 613 4.69 -17.01 5.49
CA ALA A 613 5.33 -17.18 4.18
C ALA A 613 4.51 -18.05 3.22
N GLU A 614 3.86 -19.11 3.71
CA GLU A 614 2.93 -19.93 2.92
C GLU A 614 1.74 -19.10 2.42
N ARG A 615 1.21 -18.26 3.29
CA ARG A 615 0.02 -17.44 3.04
C ARG A 615 0.27 -16.26 2.11
N PHE A 616 1.30 -15.47 2.40
CA PHE A 616 1.59 -14.21 1.71
C PHE A 616 2.64 -14.34 0.61
N GLY A 617 3.16 -15.55 0.38
CA GLY A 617 4.36 -15.78 -0.40
C GLY A 617 5.61 -15.42 0.40
N GLY A 618 6.79 -15.85 -0.09
CA GLY A 618 8.09 -15.61 0.56
C GLY A 618 8.57 -14.15 0.52
N ARG A 619 7.70 -13.20 0.84
CA ARG A 619 7.91 -11.75 0.81
C ARG A 619 9.14 -11.32 1.63
N PRO A 620 9.86 -10.26 1.20
CA PRO A 620 11.09 -9.81 1.85
C PRO A 620 10.87 -9.32 3.30
N GLU A 621 9.69 -8.80 3.64
CA GLU A 621 9.37 -8.35 5.01
C GLU A 621 9.37 -9.52 6.01
N ILE A 622 8.95 -10.70 5.57
CA ILE A 622 8.97 -11.94 6.38
C ILE A 622 10.43 -12.37 6.60
N VAL A 623 11.23 -12.34 5.53
CA VAL A 623 12.65 -12.69 5.57
C VAL A 623 13.40 -11.75 6.51
N LEU A 624 13.17 -10.44 6.41
CA LEU A 624 13.76 -9.43 7.29
C LEU A 624 13.36 -9.64 8.75
N ALA A 625 12.08 -9.90 9.02
CA ALA A 625 11.62 -10.18 10.38
C ALA A 625 12.31 -11.44 10.95
N LYS A 626 12.50 -12.49 10.15
CA LYS A 626 13.25 -13.69 10.57
C LYS A 626 14.72 -13.37 10.83
N ILE A 627 15.39 -12.63 9.94
CA ILE A 627 16.80 -12.21 10.11
C ILE A 627 16.98 -11.46 11.43
N GLU A 628 16.13 -10.47 11.68
CA GLU A 628 16.14 -9.66 12.91
C GLU A 628 15.99 -10.53 14.16
N MET A 629 15.02 -11.45 14.18
CA MET A 629 14.81 -12.34 15.31
C MET A 629 15.98 -13.31 15.53
N GLN A 630 16.63 -13.79 14.46
CA GLN A 630 17.83 -14.62 14.64
C GLN A 630 19.02 -13.82 15.16
N ARG A 631 19.25 -12.58 14.68
CA ARG A 631 20.29 -11.70 15.23
C ARG A 631 20.06 -11.43 16.71
N GLN A 632 18.84 -11.05 17.09
CA GLN A 632 18.50 -10.78 18.49
C GLN A 632 18.69 -12.00 19.39
N ARG A 633 18.50 -13.23 18.90
CA ARG A 633 18.78 -14.48 19.65
C ARG A 633 20.27 -14.87 19.70
N GLY A 634 21.15 -14.05 19.12
CA GLY A 634 22.59 -14.29 19.00
C GLY A 634 22.98 -15.28 17.89
N LEU A 635 22.05 -15.68 17.01
CA LEU A 635 22.28 -16.65 15.95
C LEU A 635 22.71 -15.97 14.64
N GLY A 636 23.82 -15.22 14.71
CA GLY A 636 24.33 -14.39 13.60
C GLY A 636 24.55 -15.16 12.30
N GLU A 637 25.17 -16.35 12.35
CA GLU A 637 25.44 -17.15 11.15
C GLU A 637 24.15 -17.57 10.42
N MET A 638 23.10 -17.88 11.17
CA MET A 638 21.80 -18.21 10.59
C MET A 638 21.11 -16.98 10.03
N ALA A 639 21.26 -15.82 10.67
CA ALA A 639 20.79 -14.54 10.14
C ALA A 639 21.52 -14.18 8.83
N ASP A 640 22.83 -14.37 8.75
CA ASP A 640 23.65 -14.10 7.56
C ASP A 640 23.29 -15.06 6.40
N ALA A 641 23.00 -16.33 6.70
CA ALA A 641 22.53 -17.30 5.71
C ALA A 641 21.15 -16.90 5.14
N LEU A 642 20.22 -16.49 6.01
CA LEU A 642 18.91 -15.97 5.61
C LEU A 642 19.04 -14.70 4.78
N LEU A 643 19.92 -13.77 5.19
CA LEU A 643 20.19 -12.53 4.47
C LEU A 643 20.78 -12.80 3.08
N SER A 644 21.79 -13.66 2.98
CA SER A 644 22.39 -14.09 1.71
C SER A 644 21.36 -14.73 0.77
N LYS A 645 20.48 -15.58 1.30
CA LYS A 645 19.35 -16.13 0.52
C LYS A 645 18.37 -15.05 0.10
N GLY A 646 18.00 -14.14 1.01
CA GLY A 646 17.10 -13.02 0.74
C GLY A 646 17.64 -12.07 -0.33
N ARG A 647 18.93 -11.71 -0.27
CA ARG A 647 19.61 -10.85 -1.26
C ARG A 647 19.64 -11.46 -2.66
N ARG A 648 19.76 -12.80 -2.76
CA ARG A 648 19.69 -13.51 -4.05
C ARG A 648 18.29 -13.49 -4.64
N VAL A 649 17.25 -13.61 -3.82
CA VAL A 649 15.85 -13.60 -4.28
C VAL A 649 15.37 -12.16 -4.55
N PHE A 650 15.82 -11.20 -3.74
CA PHE A 650 15.38 -9.81 -3.78
C PHE A 650 16.58 -8.84 -3.85
N PRO A 651 17.35 -8.84 -4.97
CA PRO A 651 18.60 -8.08 -5.09
C PRO A 651 18.40 -6.56 -5.03
N HIS A 652 17.20 -6.07 -5.36
CA HIS A 652 16.89 -4.63 -5.36
C HIS A 652 16.16 -4.14 -4.10
N HIS A 653 15.81 -5.02 -3.15
CA HIS A 653 15.05 -4.62 -1.97
C HIS A 653 15.89 -3.82 -0.97
N ALA A 654 15.52 -2.55 -0.75
CA ALA A 654 16.28 -1.61 0.07
C ALA A 654 16.51 -2.11 1.51
N GLY A 655 15.50 -2.67 2.17
CA GLY A 655 15.63 -3.16 3.54
C GLY A 655 16.63 -4.31 3.68
N LEU A 656 16.76 -5.17 2.66
CA LEU A 656 17.74 -6.27 2.67
C LEU A 656 19.15 -5.76 2.40
N ARG A 657 19.32 -4.74 1.53
CA ARG A 657 20.62 -4.08 1.35
C ARG A 657 21.08 -3.37 2.62
N LEU A 658 20.19 -2.66 3.31
CA LEU A 658 20.52 -2.00 4.57
C LEU A 658 20.87 -3.02 5.67
N ALA A 659 20.17 -4.16 5.74
CA ALA A 659 20.52 -5.23 6.66
C ALA A 659 21.91 -5.82 6.40
N ASP A 660 22.33 -5.91 5.13
CA ASP A 660 23.67 -6.33 4.70
C ASP A 660 24.74 -5.31 5.11
N ILE A 661 24.47 -4.03 4.89
CA ILE A 661 25.35 -2.93 5.31
C ILE A 661 25.51 -2.91 6.84
N HIS A 662 24.42 -3.06 7.60
CA HIS A 662 24.50 -3.16 9.05
C HIS A 662 25.35 -4.37 9.49
N ALA A 663 25.25 -5.51 8.80
CA ALA A 663 26.08 -6.67 9.08
C ALA A 663 27.57 -6.40 8.78
N LEU A 664 27.89 -5.64 7.72
CA LEU A 664 29.26 -5.20 7.42
C LEU A 664 29.80 -4.27 8.52
N ILE A 665 28.99 -3.32 8.98
CA ILE A 665 29.36 -2.42 10.10
C ILE A 665 29.60 -3.21 11.39
N GLU A 666 28.71 -4.15 11.74
CA GLU A 666 28.89 -5.03 12.90
C GLU A 666 30.16 -5.88 12.81
N ALA A 667 30.56 -6.27 11.60
CA ALA A 667 31.77 -7.04 11.33
C ALA A 667 33.04 -6.17 11.20
N GLY A 668 32.96 -4.85 11.39
CA GLY A 668 34.09 -3.93 11.25
C GLY A 668 34.54 -3.69 9.80
N ARG A 669 33.78 -4.16 8.80
CA ARG A 669 34.09 -4.03 7.36
C ARG A 669 33.58 -2.67 6.82
N HIS A 670 34.07 -1.59 7.42
CA HIS A 670 33.56 -0.23 7.20
C HIS A 670 33.72 0.25 5.74
N ASP A 671 34.86 -0.03 5.10
CA ASP A 671 35.08 0.40 3.71
C ASP A 671 34.10 -0.26 2.72
N GLU A 672 33.78 -1.53 2.96
CA GLU A 672 32.77 -2.25 2.17
C GLU A 672 31.36 -1.74 2.46
N ALA A 673 31.08 -1.37 3.72
CA ALA A 673 29.82 -0.75 4.10
C ALA A 673 29.63 0.61 3.40
N GLU A 674 30.66 1.46 3.36
CA GLU A 674 30.62 2.76 2.66
C GLU A 674 30.43 2.58 1.15
N ALA A 675 31.19 1.67 0.52
CA ALA A 675 31.03 1.37 -0.91
C ALA A 675 29.62 0.84 -1.24
N ALA A 676 29.03 0.04 -0.35
CA ALA A 676 27.66 -0.45 -0.51
C ALA A 676 26.62 0.68 -0.29
N LEU A 677 26.88 1.63 0.61
CA LEU A 677 26.04 2.81 0.83
C LEU A 677 26.05 3.74 -0.39
N ASP A 678 27.19 3.95 -1.03
CA ASP A 678 27.30 4.74 -2.28
C ASP A 678 26.45 4.17 -3.42
N ALA A 679 26.23 2.85 -3.43
CA ALA A 679 25.41 2.16 -4.43
C ALA A 679 23.90 2.21 -4.14
N LEU A 680 23.47 2.77 -3.00
CA LEU A 680 22.04 2.89 -2.67
C LEU A 680 21.40 4.12 -3.31
N PRO A 681 20.14 4.00 -3.78
CA PRO A 681 19.40 5.16 -4.26
C PRO A 681 19.10 6.11 -3.08
N THR A 682 19.15 7.40 -3.35
CA THR A 682 18.81 8.51 -2.43
C THR A 682 17.74 9.41 -3.04
N THR A 683 16.75 8.79 -3.71
CA THR A 683 15.73 9.51 -4.49
C THR A 683 14.57 10.02 -3.65
N THR A 684 14.38 9.45 -2.45
CA THR A 684 13.34 9.85 -1.49
C THR A 684 13.97 10.33 -0.18
N LEU A 685 13.24 11.15 0.59
CA LEU A 685 13.67 11.61 1.93
C LEU A 685 13.99 10.41 2.82
N ALA A 686 13.14 9.37 2.82
CA ALA A 686 13.34 8.19 3.63
C ALA A 686 14.58 7.37 3.23
N GLU A 687 14.89 7.28 1.92
CA GLU A 687 16.12 6.65 1.45
C GLU A 687 17.35 7.44 1.89
N THR A 688 17.37 8.75 1.63
CA THR A 688 18.46 9.65 2.04
C THR A 688 18.69 9.60 3.54
N GLY A 689 17.62 9.65 4.33
CA GLY A 689 17.68 9.57 5.78
C GLY A 689 18.24 8.24 6.28
N ARG A 690 17.84 7.10 5.69
CA ARG A 690 18.37 5.77 6.06
C ARG A 690 19.84 5.59 5.68
N VAL A 691 20.27 6.10 4.51
CA VAL A 691 21.68 6.07 4.09
C VAL A 691 22.53 6.92 5.03
N ALA A 692 22.12 8.16 5.29
CA ALA A 692 22.80 9.05 6.23
C ALA A 692 22.85 8.43 7.64
N PHE A 693 21.77 7.80 8.08
CA PHE A 693 21.76 7.13 9.37
C PHE A 693 22.73 5.94 9.44
N ALA A 694 22.81 5.10 8.41
CA ALA A 694 23.77 4.00 8.35
C ALA A 694 25.22 4.50 8.29
N ARG A 695 25.50 5.60 7.58
CA ARG A 695 26.81 6.29 7.62
C ARG A 695 27.13 6.80 9.01
N SER A 696 26.16 7.43 9.67
CA SER A 696 26.31 7.89 11.05
C SER A 696 26.74 6.76 11.99
N LEU A 697 26.11 5.58 11.86
CA LEU A 697 26.53 4.38 12.60
C LEU A 697 27.94 3.91 12.26
N SER A 698 28.30 3.87 10.97
CA SER A 698 29.64 3.50 10.48
C SER A 698 30.74 4.42 11.02
N HIS A 699 30.50 5.74 11.03
CA HIS A 699 31.42 6.73 11.61
C HIS A 699 31.49 6.63 13.14
N ALA A 700 30.34 6.45 13.81
CA ALA A 700 30.28 6.31 15.27
C ALA A 700 31.06 5.07 15.75
N ALA A 701 30.93 3.94 15.05
CA ALA A 701 31.67 2.71 15.36
C ALA A 701 33.20 2.87 15.28
N ARG A 702 33.69 3.85 14.51
CA ARG A 702 35.12 4.21 14.38
C ARG A 702 35.53 5.38 15.27
N PHE A 703 34.64 5.87 16.13
CA PHE A 703 34.82 7.10 16.92
C PHE A 703 35.19 8.35 16.07
N ASP A 704 34.76 8.38 14.79
CA ASP A 704 34.74 9.58 13.95
C ASP A 704 33.47 10.40 14.26
N LEU A 705 33.45 10.94 15.47
CA LEU A 705 32.27 11.58 16.04
C LEU A 705 31.81 12.82 15.25
N PRO A 706 32.68 13.70 14.72
CA PRO A 706 32.25 14.82 13.89
C PRO A 706 31.49 14.36 12.63
N ALA A 707 31.96 13.31 11.94
CA ALA A 707 31.25 12.77 10.79
C ALA A 707 29.94 12.08 11.19
N ALA A 708 29.96 11.31 12.27
CA ALA A 708 28.76 10.66 12.80
C ALA A 708 27.65 11.67 13.13
N ILE A 709 28.02 12.82 13.71
CA ILE A 709 27.09 13.91 14.02
C ILE A 709 26.52 14.55 12.74
N ARG A 710 27.35 14.88 11.74
CA ARG A 710 26.88 15.49 10.48
C ARG A 710 25.88 14.60 9.74
N GLU A 711 26.20 13.32 9.64
CA GLU A 711 25.33 12.32 9.00
C GLU A 711 24.07 12.07 9.85
N GLY A 712 24.21 12.06 11.18
CA GLY A 712 23.09 11.90 12.11
C GLY A 712 22.10 13.07 12.07
N GLU A 713 22.56 14.31 11.91
CA GLU A 713 21.70 15.47 11.69
C GLU A 713 20.97 15.40 10.35
N THR A 714 21.68 14.97 9.30
CA THR A 714 21.07 14.73 7.99
C THR A 714 19.96 13.69 8.12
N ALA A 715 20.23 12.57 8.79
CA ALA A 715 19.22 11.56 9.06
C ALA A 715 18.03 12.10 9.86
N ALA A 716 18.27 12.85 10.94
CA ALA A 716 17.22 13.38 11.81
C ALA A 716 16.32 14.38 11.06
N HIS A 717 16.90 15.19 10.19
CA HIS A 717 16.15 16.14 9.36
C HIS A 717 15.26 15.42 8.34
N GLN A 718 15.75 14.35 7.72
CA GLN A 718 15.00 13.58 6.72
C GLN A 718 13.98 12.60 7.32
N LEU A 719 14.14 12.25 8.61
CA LEU A 719 13.28 11.32 9.35
C LEU A 719 12.79 11.97 10.67
N PRO A 720 11.98 13.06 10.63
CA PRO A 720 11.66 13.91 11.78
C PRO A 720 10.72 13.28 12.85
N GLY A 721 10.57 11.96 12.85
CA GLY A 721 9.80 11.19 13.83
C GLY A 721 10.51 9.93 14.33
N ASP A 722 11.78 9.73 13.94
CA ASP A 722 12.53 8.54 14.32
C ASP A 722 13.36 8.82 15.58
N GLY A 723 12.83 8.37 16.72
CA GLY A 723 13.51 8.51 18.01
C GLY A 723 14.85 7.78 18.08
N TRP A 724 15.06 6.74 17.26
CA TRP A 724 16.31 6.00 17.25
C TRP A 724 17.44 6.78 16.57
N VAL A 725 17.11 7.55 15.53
CA VAL A 725 18.05 8.50 14.91
C VAL A 725 18.51 9.54 15.93
N LEU A 726 17.57 10.16 16.64
CA LEU A 726 17.89 11.13 17.70
C LEU A 726 18.73 10.50 18.82
N ASN A 727 18.40 9.27 19.23
CA ASN A 727 19.14 8.52 20.24
C ASN A 727 20.63 8.38 19.88
N ARG A 728 20.92 8.00 18.62
CA ARG A 728 22.30 7.84 18.15
C ARG A 728 23.02 9.17 17.91
N LEU A 729 22.30 10.22 17.54
CA LEU A 729 22.86 11.56 17.45
C LEU A 729 23.23 12.13 18.83
N ILE A 730 22.37 11.96 19.85
CA ILE A 730 22.66 12.30 21.26
C ILE A 730 23.93 11.58 21.71
N HIS A 731 23.98 10.28 21.43
CA HIS A 731 25.12 9.46 21.76
C HIS A 731 26.43 10.00 21.15
N ALA A 732 26.48 10.25 19.84
CA ALA A 732 27.67 10.81 19.19
C ALA A 732 28.04 12.20 19.74
N ALA A 733 27.05 13.05 20.02
CA ALA A 733 27.26 14.39 20.59
C ALA A 733 27.85 14.34 22.00
N LEU A 734 27.39 13.41 22.86
CA LEU A 734 27.94 13.20 24.20
C LEU A 734 29.41 12.79 24.13
N LEU A 735 29.76 11.80 23.30
CA LEU A 735 31.15 11.35 23.15
C LEU A 735 32.07 12.43 22.56
N HIS A 736 31.51 13.35 21.78
CA HIS A 736 32.21 14.51 21.21
C HIS A 736 32.26 15.71 22.16
N LEU A 737 31.63 15.60 23.34
CA LEU A 737 31.51 16.66 24.34
C LEU A 737 30.77 17.91 23.83
N ASP A 738 29.88 17.76 22.84
CA ASP A 738 28.95 18.80 22.39
C ASP A 738 27.64 18.69 23.17
N LEU A 739 27.69 19.14 24.42
CA LEU A 739 26.56 19.07 25.35
C LEU A 739 25.40 19.98 24.92
N ASP A 740 25.66 21.10 24.26
CA ASP A 740 24.59 21.96 23.75
C ASP A 740 23.74 21.23 22.72
N ARG A 741 24.38 20.51 21.79
CA ARG A 741 23.68 19.69 20.80
C ARG A 741 23.00 18.49 21.46
N ALA A 742 23.69 17.77 22.34
CA ALA A 742 23.11 16.64 23.06
C ALA A 742 21.85 17.05 23.83
N GLY A 743 21.89 18.19 24.53
CA GLY A 743 20.76 18.73 25.28
C GLY A 743 19.55 19.10 24.41
N ARG A 744 19.78 19.74 23.25
CA ARG A 744 18.70 20.01 22.27
C ARG A 744 18.07 18.72 21.76
N CYS A 745 18.88 17.76 21.33
CA CYS A 745 18.39 16.48 20.81
C CYS A 745 17.67 15.66 21.89
N LEU A 746 18.13 15.69 23.14
CA LEU A 746 17.47 15.08 24.30
C LEU A 746 16.10 15.69 24.56
N ALA A 747 15.99 17.02 24.47
CA ALA A 747 14.70 17.70 24.61
C ALA A 747 13.73 17.31 23.48
N ASP A 748 14.23 17.18 22.25
CA ASP A 748 13.44 16.76 21.09
C ASP A 748 12.96 15.31 21.23
N LEU A 749 13.85 14.39 21.62
CA LEU A 749 13.51 12.99 21.90
C LEU A 749 12.49 12.88 23.04
N ALA A 750 12.67 13.63 24.13
CA ALA A 750 11.75 13.63 25.25
C ALA A 750 10.34 14.14 24.87
N ARG A 751 10.24 15.13 23.96
CA ARG A 751 8.96 15.57 23.40
C ARG A 751 8.31 14.45 22.57
N LEU A 752 9.08 13.79 21.72
CA LEU A 752 8.60 12.71 20.85
C LEU A 752 8.12 11.48 21.65
N GLU A 753 8.80 11.16 22.75
CA GLU A 753 8.46 10.01 23.61
C GLU A 753 7.50 10.37 24.75
N ALA A 754 7.11 11.64 24.91
CA ALA A 754 6.38 12.12 26.08
C ALA A 754 5.09 11.33 26.36
N SER A 755 4.29 11.07 25.32
CA SER A 755 3.05 10.31 25.42
C SER A 755 3.29 8.84 25.75
N ALA A 756 4.33 8.24 25.15
CA ALA A 756 4.73 6.87 25.45
C ALA A 756 5.22 6.72 26.90
N ASN A 757 5.99 7.70 27.40
CA ASN A 757 6.47 7.73 28.77
C ASN A 757 5.33 7.93 29.77
N ARG A 758 4.39 8.86 29.51
CA ARG A 758 3.18 9.00 30.35
C ARG A 758 2.34 7.72 30.36
N LEU A 759 2.18 7.07 29.22
CA LEU A 759 1.44 5.81 29.13
C LEU A 759 2.12 4.67 29.90
N ARG A 760 3.45 4.65 29.99
CA ARG A 760 4.25 3.76 30.85
C ARG A 760 4.21 4.12 32.35
N GLY A 761 3.71 5.29 32.71
CA GLY A 761 3.84 5.86 34.06
C GLY A 761 5.27 6.33 34.37
N LYS A 762 6.04 6.70 33.34
CA LYS A 762 7.39 7.26 33.44
C LYS A 762 7.37 8.78 33.28
N SER A 763 8.38 9.44 33.84
CA SER A 763 8.57 10.88 33.63
C SER A 763 8.92 11.19 32.17
N ALA A 764 8.40 12.29 31.64
CA ALA A 764 8.81 12.83 30.35
C ALA A 764 10.04 13.77 30.47
N ASN A 765 10.62 13.90 31.67
CA ASN A 765 11.83 14.69 31.88
C ASN A 765 13.03 13.99 31.20
N PRO A 766 13.78 14.67 30.30
CA PRO A 766 14.97 14.11 29.67
C PRO A 766 15.97 13.47 30.64
N SER A 767 16.18 14.07 31.83
CA SER A 767 17.09 13.57 32.88
C SER A 767 16.69 12.23 33.48
N GLN A 768 15.48 11.73 33.20
CA GLN A 768 14.99 10.43 33.65
C GLN A 768 15.17 9.34 32.58
N SER A 769 15.98 9.62 31.55
CA SER A 769 16.44 8.64 30.55
C SER A 769 17.91 8.28 30.79
N HIS A 770 18.35 7.14 30.25
CA HIS A 770 19.75 6.71 30.35
C HIS A 770 20.74 7.78 29.85
N TYR A 771 20.50 8.34 28.65
CA TYR A 771 21.35 9.39 28.11
C TYR A 771 21.20 10.73 28.84
N GLY A 772 20.02 11.03 29.38
CA GLY A 772 19.84 12.23 30.21
C GLY A 772 20.66 12.19 31.49
N GLN A 773 20.77 11.02 32.14
CA GLN A 773 21.63 10.88 33.32
C GLN A 773 23.12 10.95 32.97
N ILE A 774 23.55 10.35 31.86
CA ILE A 774 24.94 10.51 31.38
C ILE A 774 25.23 11.97 31.02
N PHE A 775 24.26 12.67 30.41
CA PHE A 775 24.36 14.09 30.10
C PHE A 775 24.52 14.94 31.37
N ASP A 776 23.72 14.66 32.41
CA ASP A 776 23.80 15.37 33.68
C ASP A 776 25.13 15.08 34.40
N GLU A 777 25.58 13.82 34.41
CA GLU A 777 26.88 13.38 34.94
C GLU A 777 28.05 14.12 34.27
N PHE A 778 28.04 14.26 32.94
CA PHE A 778 29.10 14.97 32.21
C PHE A 778 29.20 16.45 32.60
N ARG A 779 28.12 17.03 33.13
CA ARG A 779 28.06 18.43 33.56
C ARG A 779 28.44 18.64 35.02
N LEU A 780 28.49 17.58 35.84
CA LEU A 780 28.80 17.70 37.26
C LEU A 780 30.21 18.23 37.49
N ASP A 781 31.19 17.78 36.69
CA ASP A 781 32.58 18.25 36.74
C ASP A 781 32.87 19.23 35.60
N ALA A 782 32.41 20.47 35.77
CA ALA A 782 32.52 21.52 34.74
C ALA A 782 33.97 21.87 34.38
N ASP A 783 34.90 21.73 35.33
CA ASP A 783 36.31 21.99 35.09
C ASP A 783 36.91 20.87 34.22
N ALA A 784 36.72 19.60 34.59
CA ALA A 784 37.15 18.47 33.77
C ALA A 784 36.58 18.56 32.34
N LEU A 785 35.29 18.90 32.21
CA LEU A 785 34.65 19.08 30.91
C LEU A 785 35.31 20.18 30.08
N ALA A 786 35.56 21.35 30.66
CA ALA A 786 36.21 22.46 29.96
C ALA A 786 37.62 22.08 29.50
N GLN A 787 38.38 21.39 30.35
CA GLN A 787 39.71 20.88 30.00
C GLN A 787 39.65 19.84 28.87
N LEU A 788 38.69 18.92 28.88
CA LEU A 788 38.50 17.92 27.83
C LEU A 788 38.07 18.55 26.50
N GLN A 789 37.21 19.58 26.54
CA GLN A 789 36.79 20.32 25.35
C GLN A 789 37.98 21.07 24.73
N ALA A 790 38.85 21.67 25.53
CA ALA A 790 40.08 22.29 25.04
C ALA A 790 41.04 21.25 24.44
N ALA A 791 41.10 20.03 24.99
CA ALA A 791 41.93 18.95 24.50
C ALA A 791 41.37 18.25 23.25
N ARG A 792 40.08 18.40 22.96
CA ARG A 792 39.35 17.63 21.93
C ARG A 792 39.91 17.81 20.53
N ASP A 793 40.34 19.02 20.20
CA ASP A 793 40.76 19.41 18.85
C ASP A 793 42.29 19.31 18.66
N LEU A 794 43.00 18.78 19.67
CA LEU A 794 44.43 18.48 19.59
C LEU A 794 44.70 17.22 18.75
N PRO A 795 45.93 17.07 18.20
CA PRO A 795 46.37 15.81 17.60
C PRO A 795 46.24 14.63 18.58
N ASP A 796 45.94 13.42 18.07
CA ASP A 796 45.55 12.28 18.91
C ASP A 796 46.56 11.96 20.03
N ALA A 797 47.87 12.09 19.79
CA ALA A 797 48.90 11.86 20.80
C ALA A 797 48.90 12.90 21.93
N GLU A 798 48.65 14.17 21.60
CA GLU A 798 48.56 15.28 22.56
C GLU A 798 47.24 15.21 23.33
N ALA A 799 46.12 14.96 22.62
CA ALA A 799 44.81 14.76 23.22
C ALA A 799 44.81 13.60 24.24
N LEU A 800 45.52 12.51 23.93
CA LEU A 800 45.69 11.39 24.84
C LEU A 800 46.50 11.78 26.09
N THR A 801 47.62 12.46 25.91
CA THR A 801 48.44 12.93 27.04
C THR A 801 47.61 13.82 27.97
N ARG A 802 46.85 14.76 27.37
CA ARG A 802 46.00 15.66 28.13
C ARG A 802 44.83 14.92 28.80
N ALA A 803 44.21 13.96 28.14
CA ALA A 803 43.17 13.12 28.76
C ALA A 803 43.69 12.35 29.98
N ALA A 804 44.93 11.82 29.93
CA ALA A 804 45.55 11.13 31.06
C ALA A 804 45.85 12.07 32.24
N GLU A 805 46.21 13.32 31.98
CA GLU A 805 46.34 14.36 33.02
C GLU A 805 44.99 14.66 33.66
N ILE A 806 43.96 14.90 32.85
CA ILE A 806 42.61 15.22 33.33
C ILE A 806 42.05 14.05 34.17
N VAL A 807 42.29 12.80 33.79
CA VAL A 807 41.88 11.64 34.59
C VAL A 807 42.58 11.61 35.96
N ARG A 808 43.86 12.03 36.05
CA ARG A 808 44.57 12.12 37.34
C ARG A 808 44.06 13.26 38.21
N GLU A 809 43.69 14.38 37.60
CA GLU A 809 43.10 15.54 38.28
C GLU A 809 41.65 15.26 38.74
N HIS A 810 40.89 14.56 37.91
CA HIS A 810 39.45 14.30 38.06
C HIS A 810 39.11 12.80 37.93
N PRO A 811 39.60 11.92 38.83
CA PRO A 811 39.44 10.46 38.70
C PRO A 811 37.98 9.99 38.80
N GLY A 812 37.09 10.82 39.34
CA GLY A 812 35.64 10.58 39.39
C GLY A 812 34.90 10.97 38.11
N SER A 813 35.52 11.66 37.15
CA SER A 813 34.85 12.13 35.94
C SER A 813 34.65 11.01 34.92
N THR A 814 33.39 10.61 34.72
CA THR A 814 33.02 9.62 33.70
C THR A 814 33.38 10.08 32.28
N ALA A 815 33.20 11.38 31.99
CA ALA A 815 33.56 11.97 30.71
C ALA A 815 35.06 11.87 30.43
N ALA A 816 35.90 12.16 31.44
CA ALA A 816 37.36 12.05 31.31
C ALA A 816 37.79 10.61 31.03
N ALA A 817 37.22 9.65 31.75
CA ALA A 817 37.54 8.23 31.58
C ALA A 817 37.17 7.71 30.18
N ILE A 818 35.97 8.03 29.67
CA ILE A 818 35.55 7.66 28.31
C ILE A 818 36.47 8.29 27.26
N ARG A 819 36.75 9.60 27.40
CA ARG A 819 37.63 10.30 26.46
C ARG A 819 39.06 9.77 26.46
N PHE A 820 39.56 9.32 27.61
CA PHE A 820 40.84 8.64 27.72
C PHE A 820 40.89 7.39 26.84
N PHE A 821 39.90 6.49 26.93
CA PHE A 821 39.88 5.28 26.10
C PHE A 821 39.63 5.57 24.61
N ILE A 822 38.79 6.54 24.27
CA ILE A 822 38.63 6.97 22.88
C ILE A 822 39.96 7.51 22.32
N ALA A 823 40.70 8.32 23.09
CA ALA A 823 42.00 8.84 22.68
C ALA A 823 43.05 7.73 22.55
N GLN A 824 43.06 6.74 23.46
CA GLN A 824 43.93 5.56 23.35
C GLN A 824 43.69 4.78 22.06
N ARG A 825 42.42 4.55 21.69
CA ARG A 825 42.06 3.87 20.44
C ARG A 825 42.47 4.67 19.21
N ARG A 826 42.16 5.97 19.18
CA ARG A 826 42.55 6.85 18.06
C ARG A 826 44.07 6.97 17.88
N ALA A 827 44.83 6.88 18.98
CA ALA A 827 46.28 6.83 18.95
C ALA A 827 46.84 5.45 18.54
N GLY A 828 46.00 4.48 18.19
CA GLY A 828 46.38 3.13 17.76
C GLY A 828 46.91 2.23 18.88
N ARG A 829 46.79 2.64 20.15
CA ARG A 829 47.33 1.88 21.29
C ARG A 829 46.47 0.68 21.69
N LEU A 830 45.24 0.61 21.19
CA LEU A 830 44.29 -0.49 21.46
C LEU A 830 44.06 -1.39 20.24
N ASP A 831 44.82 -1.22 19.16
CA ASP A 831 44.61 -1.91 17.87
C ASP A 831 45.37 -3.24 17.77
N ALA A 832 46.12 -3.62 18.81
CA ALA A 832 46.97 -4.81 18.79
C ALA A 832 46.13 -6.10 18.69
N ALA A 833 46.26 -6.79 17.55
CA ALA A 833 45.86 -8.19 17.42
C ALA A 833 46.92 -9.08 18.09
N PRO A 834 46.54 -10.13 18.84
CA PRO A 834 47.50 -11.03 19.46
C PRO A 834 48.22 -11.89 18.40
N ASP A 835 49.37 -11.41 17.93
CA ASP A 835 50.33 -12.17 17.11
C ASP A 835 51.20 -13.07 18.02
N ALA A 836 50.61 -14.09 18.65
CA ALA A 836 51.25 -15.35 19.05
C ALA A 836 50.43 -16.09 20.10
N VAL A 837 50.10 -17.35 19.79
CA VAL A 837 49.59 -18.33 20.77
C VAL A 837 50.76 -18.78 21.66
N SER A 838 51.01 -18.04 22.73
CA SER A 838 51.85 -18.52 23.83
C SER A 838 51.04 -19.45 24.75
N ALA A 839 51.70 -20.46 25.32
CA ALA A 839 51.08 -21.63 25.96
C ALA A 839 50.66 -21.44 27.44
N GLU A 840 51.03 -20.36 28.13
CA GLU A 840 50.68 -20.14 29.54
C GLU A 840 50.08 -18.75 29.77
N THR A 841 48.79 -18.69 30.11
CA THR A 841 48.08 -17.46 30.48
C THR A 841 48.01 -17.29 31.99
N ALA A 842 48.04 -16.04 32.47
CA ALA A 842 47.81 -15.70 33.87
C ALA A 842 46.31 -15.74 34.25
N ILE A 843 45.42 -15.82 33.25
CA ILE A 843 43.97 -15.85 33.43
C ILE A 843 43.52 -17.30 33.64
N PRO A 844 42.92 -17.66 34.78
CA PRO A 844 42.44 -19.01 35.05
C PRO A 844 41.45 -19.53 34.00
N ALA A 845 41.55 -20.81 33.65
CA ALA A 845 40.63 -21.49 32.75
C ALA A 845 39.29 -21.83 33.44
N SER A 846 38.62 -20.82 33.98
CA SER A 846 37.29 -20.90 34.59
C SER A 846 36.34 -19.92 33.92
N ILE A 847 35.09 -20.35 33.75
CA ILE A 847 34.00 -19.52 33.26
C ILE A 847 33.01 -19.33 34.39
N HIS A 848 32.61 -18.09 34.61
CA HIS A 848 31.66 -17.68 35.65
C HIS A 848 30.49 -16.97 35.00
N GLN A 849 29.27 -17.43 35.27
CA GLN A 849 28.04 -16.73 34.93
C GLN A 849 27.17 -16.63 36.17
N TYR A 850 26.34 -15.60 36.26
CA TYR A 850 25.46 -15.37 37.40
C TYR A 850 24.01 -15.23 36.96
N TRP A 851 23.11 -15.88 37.69
CA TRP A 851 21.67 -15.67 37.59
C TRP A 851 21.06 -15.78 38.99
N ASN A 852 20.29 -14.79 39.44
CA ASN A 852 19.88 -14.69 40.85
C ASN A 852 19.07 -15.90 41.35
N ASP A 853 18.26 -16.53 40.49
CA ASP A 853 17.48 -17.71 40.83
C ASP A 853 18.32 -18.99 40.63
N PRO A 854 18.20 -20.03 41.49
CA PRO A 854 18.93 -21.30 41.32
C PRO A 854 18.67 -22.00 39.98
N GLU A 855 17.46 -21.84 39.43
CA GLU A 855 17.07 -22.36 38.13
C GLU A 855 16.83 -21.18 37.16
N PRO A 856 17.72 -20.93 36.20
CA PRO A 856 17.50 -19.89 35.19
C PRO A 856 16.32 -20.25 34.28
N PRO A 857 15.63 -19.26 33.68
CA PRO A 857 14.64 -19.50 32.65
C PRO A 857 15.15 -20.43 31.53
N ARG A 858 14.29 -21.34 31.06
CA ARG A 858 14.65 -22.36 30.06
C ARG A 858 15.25 -21.79 28.77
N ASP A 859 14.84 -20.59 28.38
CA ASP A 859 15.34 -19.92 27.18
C ASP A 859 16.73 -19.32 27.34
N LEU A 860 17.28 -19.25 28.57
CA LEU A 860 18.70 -18.94 28.82
C LEU A 860 19.61 -20.16 28.74
N GLU A 861 19.10 -21.39 28.91
CA GLU A 861 19.92 -22.61 28.86
C GLU A 861 20.76 -22.69 27.57
N PRO A 862 20.23 -22.42 26.35
CA PRO A 862 21.03 -22.47 25.13
C PRO A 862 22.09 -21.36 25.02
N LEU A 863 21.96 -20.27 25.80
CA LEU A 863 22.95 -19.19 25.87
C LEU A 863 24.07 -19.60 26.82
N ILE A 864 23.74 -20.09 28.02
CA ILE A 864 24.70 -20.60 29.02
C ILE A 864 25.49 -21.80 28.46
N ASP A 865 24.81 -22.77 27.84
CA ASP A 865 25.46 -23.96 27.29
C ASP A 865 26.39 -23.66 26.12
N SER A 866 26.19 -22.54 25.43
CA SER A 866 27.09 -22.11 24.36
C SER A 866 28.51 -21.86 24.88
N TRP A 867 28.65 -21.35 26.11
CA TRP A 867 29.95 -21.13 26.75
C TRP A 867 30.65 -22.43 27.10
N ARG A 868 29.93 -23.41 27.65
CA ARG A 868 30.43 -24.75 27.96
C ARG A 868 30.91 -25.46 26.70
N THR A 869 30.10 -25.41 25.64
CA THR A 869 30.37 -26.07 24.36
C THR A 869 31.60 -25.48 23.68
N ALA A 870 31.75 -24.15 23.69
CA ALA A 870 32.89 -23.47 23.07
C ALA A 870 34.20 -23.58 23.88
N HIS A 871 34.14 -24.03 25.14
CA HIS A 871 35.30 -24.11 26.05
C HIS A 871 35.31 -25.43 26.85
N PRO A 872 35.46 -26.60 26.20
CA PRO A 872 35.39 -27.90 26.89
C PRO A 872 36.49 -28.10 27.95
N GLY A 873 37.59 -27.35 27.88
CA GLY A 873 38.68 -27.39 28.86
C GLY A 873 38.54 -26.40 30.03
N PHE A 874 37.49 -25.56 30.05
CA PHE A 874 37.30 -24.57 31.10
C PHE A 874 36.33 -25.08 32.16
N ALA A 875 36.64 -24.80 33.43
CA ALA A 875 35.73 -25.08 34.54
C ALA A 875 34.57 -24.06 34.52
N HIS A 876 33.40 -24.46 34.04
CA HIS A 876 32.22 -23.60 33.98
C HIS A 876 31.39 -23.66 35.27
N ARG A 877 31.12 -22.52 35.88
CA ARG A 877 30.29 -22.39 37.09
C ARG A 877 29.21 -21.32 36.90
N LEU A 878 27.96 -21.77 37.04
CA LEU A 878 26.80 -20.89 37.17
C LEU A 878 26.56 -20.61 38.66
N TRP A 879 26.41 -19.35 39.02
CA TRP A 879 26.20 -18.87 40.38
C TRP A 879 24.79 -18.33 40.53
N ASP A 880 24.21 -18.56 41.71
CA ASP A 880 22.93 -18.00 42.16
C ASP A 880 23.11 -17.08 43.37
N ASP A 881 22.04 -16.40 43.81
CA ASP A 881 22.12 -15.44 44.92
C ASP A 881 22.64 -16.12 46.21
N THR A 882 22.29 -17.39 46.44
CA THR A 882 22.69 -18.15 47.64
C THR A 882 24.18 -18.48 47.62
N SER A 883 24.66 -19.04 46.51
CA SER A 883 26.05 -19.44 46.33
C SER A 883 26.98 -18.24 46.15
N ALA A 884 26.51 -17.16 45.52
CA ALA A 884 27.21 -15.88 45.46
C ALA A 884 27.38 -15.29 46.86
N ARG A 885 26.29 -15.20 47.64
CA ARG A 885 26.34 -14.68 49.00
C ARG A 885 27.25 -15.51 49.91
N ALA A 886 27.19 -16.84 49.84
CA ALA A 886 28.08 -17.74 50.59
C ALA A 886 29.56 -17.55 50.21
N PHE A 887 29.85 -17.30 48.93
CA PHE A 887 31.20 -16.94 48.49
C PHE A 887 31.64 -15.60 49.10
N LEU A 888 30.80 -14.57 49.04
CA LEU A 888 31.11 -13.26 49.60
C LEU A 888 31.29 -13.30 51.13
N GLU A 889 30.55 -14.15 51.84
CA GLU A 889 30.76 -14.41 53.27
C GLU A 889 32.12 -15.02 53.60
N SER A 890 32.74 -15.72 52.66
CA SER A 890 34.08 -16.29 52.84
C SER A 890 35.21 -15.27 52.66
N LEU A 891 34.90 -14.09 52.10
CA LEU A 891 35.87 -13.02 51.90
C LEU A 891 36.21 -12.31 53.22
N PRO A 892 37.46 -11.84 53.40
CA PRO A 892 37.87 -11.16 54.62
C PRO A 892 37.21 -9.79 54.79
N ASP A 893 36.95 -9.07 53.70
CA ASP A 893 36.29 -7.77 53.73
C ASP A 893 34.76 -7.91 53.80
N ARG A 894 34.21 -7.54 54.96
CA ARG A 894 32.77 -7.61 55.24
C ARG A 894 31.97 -6.51 54.53
N ASN A 895 32.60 -5.44 54.07
CA ASN A 895 31.92 -4.37 53.34
C ASN A 895 31.39 -4.85 51.99
N ILE A 896 32.07 -5.81 51.34
CA ILE A 896 31.62 -6.39 50.07
C ILE A 896 30.27 -7.11 50.25
N LEU A 897 30.16 -7.96 51.28
CA LEU A 897 28.90 -8.64 51.61
C LEU A 897 27.81 -7.65 52.00
N LEU A 898 28.16 -6.62 52.79
CA LEU A 898 27.21 -5.60 53.20
C LEU A 898 26.66 -4.80 52.00
N ALA A 899 27.52 -4.45 51.03
CA ALA A 899 27.10 -3.80 49.79
C ALA A 899 26.19 -4.72 48.96
N TYR A 900 26.56 -6.00 48.83
CA TYR A 900 25.74 -6.99 48.13
C TYR A 900 24.35 -7.17 48.75
N ASP A 901 24.27 -7.23 50.09
CA ASP A 901 23.00 -7.33 50.82
C ASP A 901 22.18 -6.02 50.76
N ARG A 902 22.83 -4.87 50.53
CA ARG A 902 22.18 -3.56 50.32
C ARG A 902 21.73 -3.31 48.88
N ALA A 903 22.33 -4.00 47.91
CA ALA A 903 22.00 -3.83 46.50
C ALA A 903 20.55 -4.23 46.24
N VAL A 904 19.77 -3.25 45.75
CA VAL A 904 18.31 -3.41 45.59
C VAL A 904 17.95 -4.16 44.32
N GLU A 905 18.74 -4.00 43.26
CA GLU A 905 18.48 -4.59 41.94
C GLU A 905 19.34 -5.84 41.71
N PRO A 906 18.79 -6.94 41.16
CA PRO A 906 19.58 -8.14 40.83
C PRO A 906 20.78 -7.87 39.91
N ALA A 907 20.68 -6.90 39.01
CA ALA A 907 21.78 -6.50 38.14
C ALA A 907 22.92 -5.84 38.94
N MET A 908 22.61 -4.99 39.92
CA MET A 908 23.61 -4.38 40.82
C MET A 908 24.31 -5.44 41.67
N LYS A 909 23.56 -6.45 42.14
CA LYS A 909 24.14 -7.63 42.80
C LYS A 909 25.11 -8.38 41.89
N ALA A 910 24.72 -8.62 40.63
CA ALA A 910 25.57 -9.28 39.64
C ALA A 910 26.86 -8.50 39.36
N ASP A 911 26.78 -7.17 39.28
CA ASP A 911 27.93 -6.27 39.10
C ASP A 911 28.90 -6.31 40.29
N LEU A 912 28.40 -6.25 41.53
CA LEU A 912 29.22 -6.39 42.72
C LEU A 912 29.87 -7.79 42.82
N PHE A 913 29.06 -8.83 42.60
CA PHE A 913 29.51 -10.21 42.72
C PHE A 913 30.59 -10.53 41.68
N ARG A 914 30.41 -10.16 40.41
CA ARG A 914 31.40 -10.46 39.36
C ARG A 914 32.74 -9.80 39.65
N LEU A 915 32.75 -8.54 40.11
CA LEU A 915 33.98 -7.83 40.44
C LEU A 915 34.70 -8.47 41.64
N ALA A 916 33.96 -8.81 42.70
CA ALA A 916 34.53 -9.49 43.87
C ALA A 916 35.06 -10.90 43.55
N LEU A 917 34.31 -11.66 42.73
CA LEU A 917 34.68 -12.99 42.28
C LEU A 917 35.97 -12.96 41.46
N LEU A 918 36.01 -12.11 40.44
CA LEU A 918 37.15 -11.98 39.54
C LEU A 918 38.38 -11.42 40.25
N ALA A 919 38.23 -10.46 41.17
CA ALA A 919 39.34 -9.98 41.98
C ALA A 919 40.01 -11.11 42.79
N ARG A 920 39.22 -12.06 43.32
CA ARG A 920 39.72 -13.14 44.18
C ARG A 920 40.22 -14.37 43.43
N HIS A 921 39.49 -14.77 42.38
CA HIS A 921 39.68 -16.04 41.68
C HIS A 921 40.11 -15.88 40.23
N GLY A 922 39.99 -14.69 39.64
CA GLY A 922 40.21 -14.49 38.21
C GLY A 922 39.24 -15.31 37.35
N GLY A 923 39.62 -15.52 36.11
CA GLY A 923 38.87 -16.29 35.12
C GLY A 923 38.09 -15.40 34.17
N LEU A 924 37.18 -16.02 33.41
CA LEU A 924 36.29 -15.39 32.46
C LEU A 924 34.89 -15.26 33.04
N TYR A 925 34.36 -14.05 33.11
CA TYR A 925 32.96 -13.79 33.42
C TYR A 925 32.21 -13.40 32.15
N ALA A 926 30.99 -13.92 31.99
CA ALA A 926 30.04 -13.52 30.96
C ALA A 926 28.62 -13.42 31.55
N ASP A 927 27.82 -12.44 31.11
CA ASP A 927 26.42 -12.38 31.49
C ASP A 927 25.64 -13.61 30.96
N ALA A 928 24.62 -14.04 31.70
CA ALA A 928 23.87 -15.28 31.40
C ALA A 928 23.05 -15.20 30.11
N ASP A 929 22.74 -13.98 29.65
CA ASP A 929 22.03 -13.70 28.41
C ASP A 929 22.97 -13.40 27.22
N ASP A 930 24.28 -13.61 27.38
CA ASP A 930 25.25 -13.54 26.29
C ASP A 930 25.48 -14.93 25.69
N ARG A 931 25.58 -15.00 24.35
CA ARG A 931 25.87 -16.24 23.62
C ARG A 931 27.32 -16.26 23.17
N CYS A 932 28.05 -17.30 23.56
CA CYS A 932 29.34 -17.60 22.97
C CYS A 932 29.16 -18.16 21.55
N ARG A 933 29.79 -17.51 20.56
CA ARG A 933 29.82 -17.92 19.15
C ARG A 933 31.09 -18.71 18.84
N ARG A 934 32.22 -18.28 19.40
CA ARG A 934 33.55 -18.89 19.23
C ARG A 934 34.32 -18.79 20.53
N SER A 935 35.21 -19.76 20.76
CA SER A 935 36.07 -19.77 21.94
C SER A 935 36.85 -18.46 22.08
N LEU A 936 36.90 -17.91 23.29
CA LEU A 936 37.76 -16.76 23.62
C LEU A 936 39.16 -17.19 24.03
N ALA A 937 39.43 -18.50 24.17
CA ALA A 937 40.75 -19.02 24.56
C ALA A 937 41.93 -18.42 23.75
N PRO A 938 41.82 -18.17 22.42
CA PRO A 938 42.91 -17.51 21.68
C PRO A 938 43.23 -16.08 22.13
N LEU A 939 42.26 -15.39 22.74
CA LEU A 939 42.42 -14.04 23.29
C LEU A 939 43.00 -14.06 24.72
N LEU A 940 43.02 -15.24 25.36
CA LEU A 940 43.59 -15.46 26.68
C LEU A 940 45.04 -15.97 26.54
N CYS A 941 45.89 -15.21 25.85
CA CYS A 941 47.29 -15.57 25.61
C CYS A 941 48.24 -15.08 26.73
N ALA A 942 49.50 -15.51 26.71
CA ALA A 942 50.52 -15.02 27.64
C ALA A 942 50.83 -13.54 27.40
N GLY A 943 50.88 -12.75 28.47
CA GLY A 943 51.19 -11.32 28.43
C GLY A 943 50.02 -10.45 28.90
N TYR A 944 48.78 -10.88 28.71
CA TYR A 944 47.60 -10.15 29.19
C TYR A 944 47.10 -10.69 30.52
N GLY A 945 47.03 -9.83 31.53
CA GLY A 945 46.40 -10.09 32.83
C GLY A 945 44.92 -9.67 32.88
N LEU A 946 44.45 -8.96 31.87
CA LEU A 946 43.07 -8.49 31.75
C LEU A 946 42.65 -8.40 30.28
N VAL A 947 41.44 -8.89 29.99
CA VAL A 947 40.76 -8.76 28.70
C VAL A 947 39.39 -8.12 28.94
N LEU A 948 39.18 -6.99 28.28
CA LEU A 948 37.94 -6.22 28.27
C LEU A 948 37.58 -5.87 26.82
N TYR A 949 36.47 -5.17 26.63
CA TYR A 949 36.14 -4.55 25.35
C TYR A 949 35.61 -3.14 25.55
N GLN A 950 35.75 -2.32 24.51
CA GLN A 950 35.18 -0.98 24.48
C GLN A 950 33.81 -0.99 23.79
N GLU A 951 32.80 -0.49 24.48
CA GLU A 951 31.42 -0.40 24.01
C GLU A 951 31.22 0.78 23.05
N ASP A 952 30.06 0.82 22.40
CA ASP A 952 29.68 1.95 21.54
C ASP A 952 29.68 3.28 22.29
N LEU A 953 29.33 3.28 23.59
CA LEU A 953 29.39 4.43 24.51
C LEU A 953 30.82 4.90 24.84
N GLY A 954 31.85 4.28 24.27
CA GLY A 954 33.24 4.55 24.57
C GLY A 954 33.70 4.06 25.95
N SER A 955 32.78 3.59 26.79
CA SER A 955 33.02 2.89 28.05
C SER A 955 33.63 1.50 27.84
N LEU A 956 34.15 0.91 28.90
CA LEU A 956 34.53 -0.50 28.95
C LEU A 956 33.34 -1.34 29.42
N GLY A 957 32.96 -2.34 28.63
CA GLY A 957 31.85 -3.23 28.96
C GLY A 957 32.17 -4.10 30.16
N ASN A 958 31.16 -4.33 30.99
CA ASN A 958 31.31 -5.09 32.24
C ASN A 958 30.61 -6.46 32.23
N ASN A 959 29.85 -6.77 31.17
CA ASN A 959 29.18 -8.04 30.94
C ASN A 959 30.14 -9.14 30.48
N LEU A 960 31.32 -8.79 29.94
CA LEU A 960 32.40 -9.72 29.61
C LEU A 960 33.72 -9.20 30.18
N ILE A 961 34.32 -9.97 31.10
CA ILE A 961 35.62 -9.64 31.71
C ILE A 961 36.43 -10.92 31.85
N ALA A 962 37.67 -10.94 31.37
CA ALA A 962 38.61 -12.01 31.68
C ALA A 962 39.81 -11.45 32.43
N THR A 963 40.18 -12.01 33.58
CA THR A 963 41.28 -11.43 34.36
C THR A 963 42.03 -12.44 35.21
N ARG A 964 43.29 -12.13 35.54
CA ARG A 964 44.02 -12.83 36.60
C ARG A 964 43.54 -12.39 37.99
N PRO A 965 43.68 -13.22 39.03
CA PRO A 965 43.43 -12.79 40.41
C PRO A 965 44.26 -11.55 40.79
N GLY A 966 43.67 -10.65 41.58
CA GLY A 966 44.33 -9.45 42.09
C GLY A 966 44.75 -8.45 41.02
N HIS A 967 44.01 -8.36 39.91
CA HIS A 967 44.29 -7.34 38.90
C HIS A 967 43.87 -5.94 39.41
N PRO A 968 44.76 -4.93 39.45
CA PRO A 968 44.50 -3.65 40.12
C PRO A 968 43.26 -2.90 39.61
N ILE A 969 42.97 -2.96 38.30
CA ILE A 969 41.75 -2.38 37.72
C ILE A 969 40.47 -2.99 38.33
N ILE A 970 40.45 -4.32 38.48
CA ILE A 970 39.27 -5.04 38.98
C ILE A 970 39.11 -4.83 40.48
N GLU A 971 40.21 -4.77 41.23
CA GLU A 971 40.16 -4.43 42.66
C GLU A 971 39.64 -3.00 42.88
N ARG A 972 40.13 -2.02 42.11
CA ARG A 972 39.65 -0.64 42.21
C ARG A 972 38.19 -0.50 41.80
N ALA A 973 37.76 -1.21 40.76
CA ALA A 973 36.36 -1.24 40.36
C ALA A 973 35.47 -1.88 41.44
N ARG A 974 35.90 -3.01 42.02
CA ARG A 974 35.19 -3.64 43.15
C ARG A 974 35.03 -2.66 44.30
N ASP A 975 36.11 -2.02 44.73
CA ASP A 975 36.11 -1.14 45.90
C ASP A 975 35.23 0.10 45.66
N GLY A 976 35.31 0.70 44.47
CA GLY A 976 34.44 1.82 44.09
C GLY A 976 32.96 1.43 44.04
N ALA A 977 32.62 0.24 43.52
CA ALA A 977 31.24 -0.25 43.49
C ALA A 977 30.69 -0.50 44.90
N VAL A 978 31.50 -1.09 45.78
CA VAL A 978 31.16 -1.31 47.19
C VAL A 978 30.92 0.04 47.89
N GLU A 979 31.81 1.01 47.70
CA GLU A 979 31.67 2.35 48.27
C GLU A 979 30.38 3.04 47.80
N ALA A 980 30.11 3.03 46.49
CA ALA A 980 28.93 3.65 45.90
C ALA A 980 27.63 3.10 46.50
N VAL A 981 27.52 1.78 46.63
CA VAL A 981 26.33 1.13 47.20
C VAL A 981 26.20 1.38 48.70
N LEU A 982 27.30 1.39 49.45
CA LEU A 982 27.28 1.69 50.88
C LEU A 982 26.96 3.15 51.19
N ARG A 983 27.39 4.08 50.34
CA ARG A 983 27.04 5.51 50.40
C ARG A 983 25.57 5.75 50.06
N GLY A 984 24.94 4.80 49.34
CA GLY A 984 23.55 4.88 48.93
C GLY A 984 23.35 5.76 47.69
N ASP A 985 24.29 5.71 46.76
CA ASP A 985 24.24 6.51 45.52
C ASP A 985 22.95 6.22 44.73
N GLY A 986 22.28 7.30 44.32
CA GLY A 986 21.02 7.25 43.58
C GLY A 986 21.18 7.21 42.05
N ASP A 987 22.40 7.09 41.54
CA ASP A 987 22.70 7.11 40.11
C ASP A 987 22.22 5.82 39.41
N ILE A 988 22.05 5.87 38.08
CA ILE A 988 21.82 4.65 37.29
C ILE A 988 22.91 3.60 37.56
N LEU A 989 22.49 2.33 37.53
CA LEU A 989 23.38 1.17 37.74
C LEU A 989 24.64 1.25 36.89
N TRP A 990 24.51 1.70 35.64
CA TRP A 990 25.61 1.91 34.71
C TRP A 990 26.74 2.80 35.28
N LEU A 991 26.39 3.86 36.03
CA LEU A 991 27.35 4.77 36.66
C LEU A 991 27.88 4.25 38.00
N SER A 992 27.05 3.59 38.81
CA SER A 992 27.37 3.25 40.20
C SER A 992 28.03 1.88 40.39
N THR A 993 27.72 0.89 39.55
CA THR A 993 28.26 -0.48 39.65
C THR A 993 28.60 -1.11 38.30
N GLY A 994 28.11 -0.50 37.21
CA GLY A 994 28.19 -1.01 35.85
C GLY A 994 29.42 -0.52 35.03
N PRO A 995 29.29 -0.48 33.68
CA PRO A 995 30.37 -0.11 32.75
C PRO A 995 31.01 1.26 33.02
N GLY A 996 30.22 2.27 33.42
CA GLY A 996 30.73 3.60 33.74
C GLY A 996 31.72 3.58 34.90
N LEU A 997 31.42 2.81 35.95
CA LEU A 997 32.32 2.65 37.09
C LEU A 997 33.61 1.90 36.71
N LEU A 998 33.47 0.79 35.99
CA LEU A 998 34.64 0.03 35.51
C LEU A 998 35.54 0.91 34.64
N THR A 999 34.95 1.73 33.77
CA THR A 999 35.68 2.68 32.92
C THR A 999 36.47 3.69 33.74
N ARG A 1000 35.87 4.30 34.77
CA ARG A 1000 36.57 5.24 35.65
C ARG A 1000 37.71 4.57 36.41
N ALA A 1001 37.47 3.39 36.98
CA ALA A 1001 38.49 2.63 37.71
C ALA A 1001 39.67 2.26 36.81
N ALA A 1002 39.39 1.77 35.59
CA ALA A 1002 40.41 1.42 34.62
C ALA A 1002 41.21 2.64 34.15
N ALA A 1003 40.54 3.74 33.81
CA ALA A 1003 41.20 4.97 33.39
C ALA A 1003 42.12 5.51 34.50
N ALA A 1004 41.65 5.56 35.75
CA ALA A 1004 42.45 6.04 36.88
C ALA A 1004 43.72 5.20 37.07
N VAL A 1005 43.59 3.87 37.10
CA VAL A 1005 44.76 2.97 37.26
C VAL A 1005 45.74 3.11 36.09
N LEU A 1006 45.26 3.18 34.86
CA LEU A 1006 46.12 3.30 33.67
C LEU A 1006 46.77 4.69 33.58
N ALA A 1007 46.11 5.75 34.04
CA ALA A 1007 46.70 7.08 34.10
C ALA A 1007 47.78 7.19 35.20
N GLU A 1008 47.59 6.51 36.33
CA GLU A 1008 48.57 6.39 37.42
C GLU A 1008 49.74 5.45 37.04
N THR A 1009 49.46 4.36 36.33
CA THR A 1009 50.42 3.31 35.94
C THR A 1009 50.30 2.96 34.45
N PRO A 1010 50.84 3.79 33.53
CA PRO A 1010 50.68 3.60 32.08
C PRO A 1010 51.17 2.25 31.53
N ALA A 1011 52.21 1.67 32.14
CA ALA A 1011 52.77 0.38 31.72
C ALA A 1011 51.78 -0.79 31.87
N MET A 1012 50.74 -0.66 32.70
CA MET A 1012 49.72 -1.70 32.86
C MET A 1012 48.84 -1.89 31.62
N LEU A 1013 48.87 -0.92 30.70
CA LEU A 1013 48.22 -1.06 29.40
C LEU A 1013 48.81 -2.23 28.60
N ASP A 1014 50.12 -2.49 28.72
CA ASP A 1014 50.80 -3.59 28.02
C ASP A 1014 50.31 -4.97 28.50
N GLU A 1015 49.78 -5.04 29.73
CA GLU A 1015 49.15 -6.24 30.31
C GLU A 1015 47.62 -6.30 30.09
N THR A 1016 47.03 -5.34 29.37
CA THR A 1016 45.57 -5.21 29.23
C THR A 1016 45.14 -5.21 27.76
N LEU A 1017 44.37 -6.22 27.36
CA LEU A 1017 43.74 -6.29 26.04
C LEU A 1017 42.35 -5.65 26.07
N ILE A 1018 42.12 -4.63 25.25
CA ILE A 1018 40.80 -3.97 25.11
C ILE A 1018 40.32 -4.13 23.67
N LEU A 1019 39.45 -5.11 23.46
CA LEU A 1019 38.85 -5.40 22.16
C LEU A 1019 38.00 -4.22 21.69
N ASP A 1020 37.95 -3.99 20.38
CA ASP A 1020 36.86 -3.22 19.81
C ASP A 1020 35.58 -4.08 19.75
N ARG A 1021 34.46 -3.43 19.43
CA ARG A 1021 33.17 -4.12 19.35
C ARG A 1021 33.13 -5.18 18.25
N PRO A 1022 33.62 -4.96 17.01
CA PRO A 1022 33.70 -6.02 16.00
C PRO A 1022 34.48 -7.26 16.45
N ALA A 1023 35.65 -7.09 17.08
CA ALA A 1023 36.45 -8.19 17.60
C ALA A 1023 35.69 -8.96 18.70
N LEU A 1024 34.99 -8.27 19.59
CA LEU A 1024 34.10 -8.92 20.55
C LEU A 1024 33.00 -9.73 19.84
N LEU A 1025 32.28 -9.11 18.90
CA LEU A 1025 31.12 -9.71 18.24
C LEU A 1025 31.45 -10.93 17.36
N ALA A 1026 32.73 -11.07 16.98
CA ALA A 1026 33.25 -12.28 16.35
C ALA A 1026 33.25 -13.51 17.29
N HIS A 1027 33.29 -13.28 18.61
CA HIS A 1027 33.32 -14.32 19.64
C HIS A 1027 32.02 -14.41 20.45
N VAL A 1028 31.34 -13.30 20.69
CA VAL A 1028 30.20 -13.22 21.63
C VAL A 1028 29.07 -12.41 21.02
N ALA A 1029 27.85 -12.94 21.03
CA ALA A 1029 26.66 -12.13 20.80
C ALA A 1029 26.12 -11.65 22.16
N ILE A 1030 26.17 -10.35 22.39
CA ILE A 1030 25.80 -9.72 23.66
C ILE A 1030 24.31 -9.38 23.72
N HIS A 1031 23.76 -9.40 24.93
CA HIS A 1031 22.40 -9.02 25.25
C HIS A 1031 21.34 -9.75 24.41
N CYS A 1032 21.48 -11.07 24.26
CA CYS A 1032 20.55 -11.86 23.46
C CYS A 1032 19.10 -11.78 23.99
N LEU A 1033 18.14 -11.93 23.09
CA LEU A 1033 16.72 -11.96 23.40
C LEU A 1033 16.41 -13.13 24.35
N ALA A 1034 15.73 -12.80 25.44
CA ALA A 1034 15.24 -13.74 26.43
C ALA A 1034 13.93 -13.21 27.04
N ALA A 1035 13.01 -14.11 27.39
CA ALA A 1035 11.65 -13.82 27.83
C ALA A 1035 11.61 -12.98 29.10
N TYR A 1036 12.57 -13.15 30.02
CA TYR A 1036 12.63 -12.32 31.22
C TYR A 1036 12.80 -10.82 30.90
N LYS A 1037 13.39 -10.49 29.73
CA LYS A 1037 13.57 -9.11 29.26
C LYS A 1037 12.27 -8.41 28.91
N VAL A 1038 11.13 -9.11 28.89
CA VAL A 1038 9.79 -8.51 28.80
C VAL A 1038 8.99 -8.51 30.10
N THR A 1039 9.60 -8.94 31.21
CA THR A 1039 8.97 -8.96 32.55
C THR A 1039 9.50 -7.83 33.45
N GLU A 1040 8.87 -7.63 34.62
CA GLU A 1040 9.36 -6.73 35.68
C GLU A 1040 10.72 -7.14 36.25
N ARG A 1041 11.22 -8.35 35.96
CA ARG A 1041 12.53 -8.82 36.42
C ARG A 1041 13.70 -8.12 35.71
N HIS A 1042 13.48 -7.47 34.57
CA HIS A 1042 14.54 -6.76 33.86
C HIS A 1042 14.79 -5.38 34.48
N TRP A 1043 16.05 -5.14 34.88
CA TRP A 1043 16.51 -3.90 35.52
C TRP A 1043 16.07 -2.60 34.84
N SER A 1044 15.97 -2.55 33.50
CA SER A 1044 15.57 -1.33 32.78
C SER A 1044 14.11 -0.93 33.03
N ARG A 1045 13.29 -1.88 33.50
CA ARG A 1045 11.90 -1.64 33.90
C ARG A 1045 11.77 -1.17 35.34
N THR A 1046 12.66 -1.58 36.23
CA THR A 1046 12.69 -1.15 37.64
C THR A 1046 13.45 0.16 37.83
N ALA A 1047 14.56 0.35 37.11
CA ALA A 1047 15.42 1.53 37.23
C ALA A 1047 14.77 2.83 36.73
N PHE A 1048 13.83 2.73 35.78
CA PHE A 1048 13.18 3.89 35.17
C PHE A 1048 11.64 3.84 35.22
N GLY A 1049 11.03 2.85 35.89
CA GLY A 1049 9.60 2.56 35.83
C GLY A 1049 8.89 2.47 37.18
N ARG A 1050 7.64 2.98 37.19
CA ARG A 1050 6.64 3.16 38.26
C ARG A 1050 7.16 3.69 39.60
N ALA A 1051 6.45 4.68 40.15
CA ALA A 1051 6.48 4.93 41.59
C ALA A 1051 6.32 3.58 42.28
N ARG A 1052 7.36 3.13 43.01
CA ARG A 1052 7.30 1.91 43.83
C ARG A 1052 5.92 1.90 44.47
N PRO A 1053 5.10 0.85 44.32
CA PRO A 1053 3.89 0.75 45.12
C PRO A 1053 4.38 0.92 46.55
N ALA A 1054 3.88 1.97 47.23
CA ALA A 1054 4.23 2.27 48.60
C ALA A 1054 4.23 0.93 49.33
N ALA A 1055 5.38 0.56 49.90
CA ALA A 1055 5.55 -0.71 50.58
C ALA A 1055 4.29 -0.94 51.40
N LYS A 1056 3.58 -2.06 51.13
CA LYS A 1056 2.49 -2.46 52.00
C LYS A 1056 3.10 -2.58 53.39
N SER A 1057 2.81 -1.60 54.23
CA SER A 1057 3.03 -1.69 55.66
C SER A 1057 2.13 -2.81 56.17
N ALA A 1058 2.71 -3.99 56.35
CA ALA A 1058 2.21 -5.03 57.25
C ALA A 1058 3.38 -5.94 57.61
#